data_AF-A0A6S5JV26-F1
#
_entry.id   AF-A0A6S5JV26-F1
#
_cell.length_a   1.000
_cell.length_b   1.000
_cell.length_c   1.000
_cell.angle_alpha   90.00
_cell.angle_beta   90.00
_cell.angle_gamma   90.00
#
_symmetry.space_group_name_H-M   'P 1'
#
loop_
_entity.id
_entity.type
_entity.pdbx_description
1 polymer ?
#
loop_
_entity_poly.entity_id
_entity_poly.type
_entity_poly.pdbx_seq_one_letter_code
_entity_poly.pdbx_strand_id
1 'polypeptide(L)'
;MKQACVEAIAQTLGRQPKADELKGIEDRIKEAVRQVHKKNAREGKTGIPDAQTYMEAADLVRQRVVHDVYKKRQRVAQNAIAISKVTDTLDANIPPEQQTPANLQQFIFSGRRTTDGKDISVTSAEELATGAYQDWSRQLSAELLKAGEDVRKFFEQSKALGEQRFRSLLDQQAAKSAQFQILKELYGEDTGNPQAKKIAQVWNDVTSRARQEMNDNGFDIGLRDDWHLPYVDDADFIRNAGRDEWLASLPVAEQAKARLSGRQPPIEFARQAWVDDVYNTQDRSNYVNPDGSPMNDIEYRQALEAIFETKATDGANKIDPGAFMGTGGIKNRGSQSRVMAFKDAQSHFAYMERYTQQPVAGVMMSHLQSSSRDLGVVKAFGPDAARNFSLVLDRVYQRAVTGGKEVGKMNDERKMVERMFNSMAGLNGAATSSVFTSAVGGLRNLMTSAMLGTSVLTATSDQAIMRANAQALGFTRDGMRLSANTIRNLFSGDAKKANAELGLLVDSHAAVVSKMGGFDLSRGITGWFAEKTLKWSGLIAMDRANKAAFGLLMYKNIGELTRKFKTLDDVKGSDKTILANKGWSNEDWAIMAAADLKPMTTAGHMGMTPDAIYAVPDDVITSIMADRIAQVRAGSEAALAALGDLPPERLKRMKEAFDAEAEQTITRMVRNARAEAAQKLLGITHGEMTSAVTTATGLDTYARDDAGQLIKSFMLFKTTPFAGFRQLVNRANDLDTVPALKFLASYIAGTTLAGMFANQMNSLLTGNDPLDMTKPTTWVQALLKGGSFGIYGDFLFQDHTQYGSSIAATIGGPVLSFAEQLTKLLITNPQKALQGEETSFGADALKTARMITPFANLWYAKAITNHLILQQLQEIANPGYNDRVRDRAQREFNTTSWWEPGETSPRRAPDLGKAVGQ
;
A
#
# COMPACT_ATOMS: atom_id res chain seq x y z
N MET A 1 6.86 -10.31 47.43
CA MET A 1 7.36 -9.07 48.08
C MET A 1 7.44 -9.26 49.60
N LYS A 2 8.46 -8.72 50.30
CA LYS A 2 8.55 -8.80 51.79
C LYS A 2 7.52 -7.87 52.46
N GLN A 3 7.05 -8.22 53.65
CA GLN A 3 6.03 -7.45 54.39
C GLN A 3 6.43 -5.98 54.64
N ALA A 4 7.69 -5.73 55.01
CA ALA A 4 8.20 -4.37 55.21
C ALA A 4 8.10 -3.48 53.95
N CYS A 5 8.25 -4.07 52.75
CA CYS A 5 8.07 -3.34 51.50
C CYS A 5 6.59 -3.02 51.24
N VAL A 6 5.68 -3.94 51.59
CA VAL A 6 4.23 -3.74 51.48
C VAL A 6 3.78 -2.60 52.39
N GLU A 7 4.31 -2.54 53.61
CA GLU A 7 4.02 -1.48 54.58
C GLU A 7 4.55 -0.11 54.12
N ALA A 8 5.77 -0.06 53.59
CA ALA A 8 6.32 1.18 53.02
C ALA A 8 5.51 1.70 51.82
N ILE A 9 5.04 0.79 50.96
CA ILE A 9 4.14 1.12 49.84
C ILE A 9 2.79 1.60 50.39
N ALA A 10 2.22 0.93 51.38
CA ALA A 10 0.94 1.31 51.98
C ALA A 10 1.00 2.71 52.62
N GLN A 11 2.10 3.01 53.32
CA GLN A 11 2.37 4.33 53.90
C GLN A 11 2.47 5.41 52.82
N THR A 12 3.12 5.10 51.70
CA THR A 12 3.27 6.04 50.57
C THR A 12 1.95 6.27 49.84
N LEU A 13 1.14 5.22 49.65
CA LEU A 13 -0.15 5.30 48.98
C LEU A 13 -1.26 5.90 49.86
N GLY A 14 -1.06 5.94 51.19
CA GLY A 14 -2.09 6.31 52.16
C GLY A 14 -3.25 5.31 52.23
N ARG A 15 -3.08 4.10 51.66
CA ARG A 15 -4.05 2.99 51.68
C ARG A 15 -3.33 1.66 51.52
N GLN A 16 -4.00 0.58 51.90
CA GLN A 16 -3.49 -0.76 51.59
C GLN A 16 -3.50 -1.01 50.07
N PRO A 17 -2.38 -1.46 49.48
CA PRO A 17 -2.32 -1.81 48.07
C PRO A 17 -3.07 -3.12 47.80
N LYS A 18 -3.70 -3.23 46.62
CA LYS A 18 -4.34 -4.47 46.20
C LYS A 18 -3.30 -5.52 45.80
N ALA A 19 -3.69 -6.80 45.82
CA ALA A 19 -2.79 -7.91 45.48
C ALA A 19 -2.24 -7.83 44.04
N ASP A 20 -3.06 -7.39 43.09
CA ASP A 20 -2.67 -7.13 41.70
C ASP A 20 -1.71 -5.94 41.57
N GLU A 21 -1.88 -4.89 42.37
CA GLU A 21 -0.96 -3.73 42.40
C GLU A 21 0.42 -4.12 42.93
N LEU A 22 0.47 -4.90 44.02
CA LEU A 22 1.71 -5.43 44.57
C LEU A 22 2.44 -6.32 43.57
N LYS A 23 1.70 -7.22 42.91
CA LYS A 23 2.24 -8.08 41.85
C LYS A 23 2.78 -7.24 40.68
N GLY A 24 2.04 -6.22 40.23
CA GLY A 24 2.46 -5.34 39.15
C GLY A 24 3.72 -4.53 39.47
N ILE A 25 3.87 -4.04 40.71
CA ILE A 25 5.10 -3.38 41.17
C ILE A 25 6.27 -4.38 41.16
N GLU A 26 6.05 -5.58 41.69
CA GLU A 26 7.08 -6.62 41.74
C GLU A 26 7.54 -7.06 40.34
N ASP A 27 6.60 -7.26 39.42
CA ASP A 27 6.88 -7.66 38.04
C ASP A 27 7.68 -6.58 37.30
N ARG A 28 7.34 -5.30 37.49
CA ARG A 28 8.08 -4.15 36.92
C ARG A 28 9.51 -4.06 37.45
N ILE A 29 9.70 -4.25 38.76
CA ILE A 29 11.03 -4.27 39.36
C ILE A 29 11.82 -5.47 38.83
N LYS A 30 11.24 -6.68 38.79
CA LYS A 30 11.88 -7.86 38.22
C LYS A 30 12.29 -7.66 36.76
N GLU A 31 11.43 -7.03 35.95
CA GLU A 31 11.78 -6.68 34.58
C GLU A 31 12.91 -5.65 34.50
N ALA A 32 12.85 -4.57 35.29
CA ALA A 32 13.92 -3.57 35.31
C ALA A 32 15.24 -4.15 35.80
N VAL A 33 15.22 -5.02 36.81
CA VAL A 33 16.41 -5.76 37.29
C VAL A 33 16.96 -6.59 36.15
N ARG A 34 16.15 -7.36 35.42
CA ARG A 34 16.63 -8.11 34.24
C ARG A 34 17.29 -7.20 33.21
N GLN A 35 16.74 -6.02 32.95
CA GLN A 35 17.29 -5.11 31.95
C GLN A 35 18.58 -4.42 32.40
N VAL A 36 18.62 -3.90 33.63
CA VAL A 36 19.84 -3.33 34.21
C VAL A 36 20.91 -4.40 34.33
N HIS A 37 20.54 -5.61 34.71
CA HIS A 37 21.48 -6.72 34.82
C HIS A 37 22.03 -7.14 33.44
N LYS A 38 21.21 -7.19 32.39
CA LYS A 38 21.69 -7.38 31.00
C LYS A 38 22.70 -6.30 30.60
N LYS A 39 22.42 -5.04 30.95
CA LYS A 39 23.34 -3.92 30.69
C LYS A 39 24.65 -4.10 31.44
N ASN A 40 24.59 -4.41 32.74
CA ASN A 40 25.74 -4.63 33.59
C ASN A 40 26.58 -5.83 33.11
N ALA A 41 25.94 -6.90 32.64
CA ALA A 41 26.63 -8.05 32.05
C ALA A 41 27.40 -7.68 30.77
N ARG A 42 26.86 -6.81 29.91
CA ARG A 42 27.59 -6.27 28.75
C ARG A 42 28.80 -5.42 29.13
N GLU A 43 28.72 -4.74 30.28
CA GLU A 43 29.82 -3.98 30.88
C GLU A 43 30.81 -4.85 31.68
N GLY A 44 30.68 -6.18 31.60
CA GLY A 44 31.57 -7.14 32.25
C GLY A 44 31.23 -7.47 33.71
N LYS A 45 30.12 -6.96 34.25
CA LYS A 45 29.64 -7.27 35.60
C LYS A 45 28.70 -8.48 35.55
N THR A 46 29.21 -9.66 35.87
CA THR A 46 28.45 -10.92 35.91
C THR A 46 28.21 -11.38 37.36
N GLY A 47 27.04 -11.95 37.66
CA GLY A 47 26.75 -12.51 38.99
C GLY A 47 25.28 -12.41 39.36
N ILE A 48 24.93 -12.69 40.61
CA ILE A 48 23.56 -12.46 41.12
C ILE A 48 23.34 -10.93 41.23
N PRO A 49 22.17 -10.38 40.85
CA PRO A 49 21.86 -8.96 41.04
C PRO A 49 22.17 -8.48 42.46
N ASP A 50 23.07 -7.50 42.58
CA ASP A 50 23.48 -6.90 43.85
C ASP A 50 22.59 -5.70 44.24
N ALA A 51 22.81 -5.14 45.42
CA ALA A 51 22.02 -4.00 45.91
C ALA A 51 22.04 -2.80 44.94
N GLN A 52 23.18 -2.56 44.29
CA GLN A 52 23.33 -1.50 43.29
C GLN A 52 22.46 -1.76 42.05
N THR A 53 22.45 -2.99 41.54
CA THR A 53 21.57 -3.40 40.42
C THR A 53 20.10 -3.19 40.77
N TYR A 54 19.69 -3.50 42.00
CA TYR A 54 18.32 -3.23 42.47
C TYR A 54 18.01 -1.74 42.61
N MET A 55 18.98 -0.91 43.02
CA MET A 55 18.81 0.55 43.06
C MET A 55 18.67 1.15 41.66
N GLU A 56 19.54 0.78 40.73
CA GLU A 56 19.47 1.19 39.33
C GLU A 56 18.16 0.73 38.66
N ALA A 57 17.72 -0.50 38.97
CA ALA A 57 16.44 -1.00 38.51
C ALA A 57 15.27 -0.22 39.11
N ALA A 58 15.32 0.14 40.38
CA ALA A 58 14.30 0.98 41.01
C ALA A 58 14.23 2.37 40.37
N ASP A 59 15.37 2.97 40.05
CA ASP A 59 15.43 4.25 39.31
C ASP A 59 14.86 4.13 37.90
N LEU A 60 15.17 3.03 37.20
CA LEU A 60 14.61 2.75 35.89
C LEU A 60 13.09 2.56 35.95
N VAL A 61 12.57 1.84 36.96
CA VAL A 61 11.12 1.71 37.20
C VAL A 61 10.50 3.07 37.47
N ARG A 62 11.13 3.90 38.32
CA ARG A 62 10.65 5.25 38.64
C ARG A 62 10.48 6.10 37.38
N GLN A 63 11.49 6.12 36.52
CA GLN A 63 11.43 6.85 35.24
C GLN A 63 10.33 6.29 34.31
N ARG A 64 10.22 4.97 34.21
CA ARG A 64 9.18 4.31 33.38
C ARG A 64 7.77 4.55 33.86
N VAL A 65 7.54 4.51 35.17
CA VAL A 65 6.19 4.73 35.72
C VAL A 65 5.72 6.15 35.42
N VAL A 66 6.61 7.14 35.52
CA VAL A 66 6.29 8.52 35.13
C VAL A 66 5.94 8.59 33.65
N HIS A 67 6.78 8.02 32.77
CA HIS A 67 6.52 7.94 31.33
C HIS A 67 5.21 7.23 30.99
N ASP A 68 4.94 6.07 31.60
CA ASP A 68 3.72 5.27 31.41
C ASP A 68 2.47 6.05 31.78
N VAL A 69 2.51 6.83 32.87
CA VAL A 69 1.39 7.67 33.30
C VAL A 69 1.14 8.77 32.26
N TYR A 70 2.18 9.48 31.81
CA TYR A 70 2.05 10.48 30.75
C TYR A 70 1.50 9.86 29.46
N LYS A 71 2.04 8.72 29.03
CA LYS A 71 1.56 7.99 27.86
C LYS A 71 0.11 7.54 27.99
N LYS A 72 -0.29 7.06 29.17
CA LYS A 72 -1.68 6.66 29.43
C LYS A 72 -2.63 7.85 29.32
N ARG A 73 -2.27 9.01 29.90
CA ARG A 73 -3.08 10.24 29.80
C ARG A 73 -3.19 10.73 28.37
N GLN A 74 -2.05 10.82 27.67
CA GLN A 74 -2.00 11.16 26.24
C GLN A 74 -2.97 10.29 25.43
N ARG A 75 -2.91 8.96 25.63
CA ARG A 75 -3.77 8.01 24.91
C ARG A 75 -5.25 8.18 25.24
N VAL A 76 -5.60 8.40 26.50
CA VAL A 76 -7.00 8.62 26.91
C VAL A 76 -7.56 9.88 26.26
N ALA A 77 -6.81 10.99 26.27
CA ALA A 77 -7.22 12.23 25.63
C ALA A 77 -7.39 12.05 24.11
N GLN A 78 -6.40 11.43 23.43
CA GLN A 78 -6.47 11.19 21.99
C GLN A 78 -7.61 10.24 21.59
N ASN A 79 -7.88 9.21 22.40
CA ASN A 79 -9.03 8.32 22.19
C ASN A 79 -10.36 9.09 22.27
N ALA A 80 -10.53 9.93 23.31
CA ALA A 80 -11.75 10.72 23.48
C ALA A 80 -11.97 11.68 22.31
N ILE A 81 -10.91 12.40 21.89
CA ILE A 81 -10.94 13.29 20.72
C ILE A 81 -11.30 12.52 19.46
N ALA A 82 -10.69 11.36 19.22
CA ALA A 82 -10.97 10.57 18.02
C ALA A 82 -12.43 10.06 17.99
N ILE A 83 -12.95 9.55 19.10
CA ILE A 83 -14.35 9.10 19.21
C ILE A 83 -15.31 10.26 18.97
N SER A 84 -15.05 11.42 19.60
CA SER A 84 -15.85 12.64 19.40
C SER A 84 -15.82 13.03 17.94
N LYS A 85 -14.63 13.19 17.35
CA LYS A 85 -14.46 13.59 15.95
C LYS A 85 -15.24 12.68 15.00
N VAL A 86 -15.14 11.35 15.15
CA VAL A 86 -15.89 10.41 14.29
C VAL A 86 -17.39 10.56 14.50
N THR A 87 -17.85 10.65 15.75
CA THR A 87 -19.28 10.77 16.08
C THR A 87 -19.85 12.10 15.60
N ASP A 88 -19.20 13.21 15.91
CA ASP A 88 -19.63 14.57 15.56
C ASP A 88 -19.63 14.77 14.05
N THR A 89 -18.62 14.23 13.35
CA THR A 89 -18.57 14.26 11.87
C THR A 89 -19.72 13.45 11.29
N LEU A 90 -20.02 12.27 11.86
CA LEU A 90 -21.14 11.45 11.39
C LEU A 90 -22.48 12.14 11.64
N ASP A 91 -22.70 12.66 12.85
CA ASP A 91 -23.94 13.34 13.25
C ASP A 91 -24.17 14.64 12.46
N ALA A 92 -23.10 15.37 12.11
CA ALA A 92 -23.18 16.58 11.29
C ALA A 92 -23.56 16.32 9.83
N ASN A 93 -23.22 15.15 9.28
CA ASN A 93 -23.48 14.81 7.87
C ASN A 93 -24.73 13.92 7.70
N ILE A 94 -25.04 13.08 8.68
CA ILE A 94 -26.12 12.09 8.63
C ILE A 94 -26.88 12.09 9.96
N PRO A 95 -28.18 12.45 9.94
CA PRO A 95 -29.00 12.41 11.14
C PRO A 95 -28.95 11.04 11.84
N PRO A 96 -28.87 10.97 13.18
CA PRO A 96 -28.68 9.72 13.94
C PRO A 96 -29.63 8.57 13.57
N GLU A 97 -30.88 8.88 13.22
CA GLU A 97 -31.90 7.92 12.83
C GLU A 97 -31.68 7.31 11.43
N GLN A 98 -30.90 7.98 10.58
CA GLN A 98 -30.58 7.53 9.24
C GLN A 98 -29.25 6.79 9.16
N GLN A 99 -28.41 6.89 10.18
CA GLN A 99 -27.10 6.24 10.23
C GLN A 99 -27.21 4.71 10.12
N THR A 100 -26.28 4.10 9.41
CA THR A 100 -26.07 2.66 9.35
C THR A 100 -24.60 2.32 9.51
N PRO A 101 -24.26 1.07 9.88
CA PRO A 101 -22.87 0.64 9.97
C PRO A 101 -22.07 0.95 8.70
N ALA A 102 -22.67 0.85 7.51
CA ALA A 102 -22.00 1.13 6.25
C ALA A 102 -21.46 2.56 6.15
N ASN A 103 -22.04 3.57 6.84
CA ASN A 103 -21.51 4.94 6.79
C ASN A 103 -20.07 5.04 7.32
N LEU A 104 -19.67 4.15 8.23
CA LEU A 104 -18.32 4.13 8.80
C LEU A 104 -17.23 3.71 7.80
N GLN A 105 -17.59 3.14 6.63
CA GLN A 105 -16.61 2.80 5.60
C GLN A 105 -15.83 4.03 5.08
N GLN A 106 -16.46 5.21 5.11
CA GLN A 106 -15.88 6.48 4.63
C GLN A 106 -14.73 6.96 5.54
N PHE A 107 -14.76 6.59 6.82
CA PHE A 107 -13.68 6.88 7.77
C PHE A 107 -12.47 5.95 7.58
N ILE A 108 -12.65 4.82 6.89
CA ILE A 108 -11.60 3.80 6.69
C ILE A 108 -10.93 3.99 5.33
N PHE A 109 -11.72 4.09 4.26
CA PHE A 109 -11.24 4.13 2.88
C PHE A 109 -11.80 5.32 2.11
N SER A 110 -10.97 5.91 1.27
CA SER A 110 -11.31 7.06 0.45
C SER A 110 -12.35 6.71 -0.63
N GLY A 111 -13.25 7.64 -0.95
CA GLY A 111 -14.20 7.53 -2.07
C GLY A 111 -15.30 6.45 -1.95
N ARG A 112 -15.50 5.88 -0.76
CA ARG A 112 -16.49 4.81 -0.53
C ARG A 112 -17.88 5.33 -0.19
N ARG A 113 -18.77 5.43 -1.18
CA ARG A 113 -20.19 5.77 -0.94
C ARG A 113 -21.02 4.64 -0.39
N THR A 114 -21.90 4.98 0.55
CA THR A 114 -23.01 4.13 0.99
C THR A 114 -24.12 4.12 -0.06
N THR A 115 -25.02 3.13 0.02
CA THR A 115 -26.12 2.95 -0.95
C THR A 115 -27.15 4.08 -0.93
N ASP A 116 -27.14 4.91 0.11
CA ASP A 116 -27.92 6.15 0.26
C ASP A 116 -27.28 7.37 -0.43
N GLY A 117 -26.05 7.24 -0.95
CA GLY A 117 -25.36 8.28 -1.73
C GLY A 117 -24.86 9.49 -0.94
N LYS A 118 -24.92 9.48 0.40
CA LYS A 118 -24.49 10.61 1.24
C LYS A 118 -22.99 10.56 1.54
N ASP A 119 -22.29 11.62 1.14
CA ASP A 119 -20.85 11.79 1.39
C ASP A 119 -20.60 12.50 2.73
N ILE A 120 -19.65 11.96 3.48
CA ILE A 120 -19.17 12.52 4.74
C ILE A 120 -17.86 13.24 4.44
N SER A 121 -17.80 14.49 4.86
CA SER A 121 -16.58 15.29 4.80
C SER A 121 -15.53 14.78 5.80
N VAL A 122 -14.74 13.77 5.42
CA VAL A 122 -13.74 13.13 6.29
C VAL A 122 -12.45 12.77 5.55
N THR A 123 -11.31 13.00 6.20
CA THR A 123 -10.04 12.37 5.80
C THR A 123 -10.02 10.94 6.32
N SER A 124 -10.07 9.97 5.40
CA SER A 124 -10.07 8.55 5.75
C SER A 124 -8.74 8.10 6.35
N ALA A 125 -8.75 6.98 7.11
CA ALA A 125 -7.52 6.34 7.60
C ALA A 125 -6.55 5.97 6.46
N GLU A 126 -7.07 5.57 5.30
CA GLU A 126 -6.28 5.31 4.08
C GLU A 126 -5.58 6.57 3.56
N GLU A 127 -6.27 7.70 3.48
CA GLU A 127 -5.67 8.97 3.02
C GLU A 127 -4.59 9.47 4.00
N LEU A 128 -4.84 9.35 5.32
CA LEU A 128 -3.86 9.69 6.35
C LEU A 128 -2.62 8.79 6.26
N ALA A 129 -2.82 7.48 6.09
CA ALA A 129 -1.72 6.53 5.91
C ALA A 129 -0.93 6.79 4.62
N THR A 130 -1.64 7.10 3.54
CA THR A 130 -1.02 7.42 2.24
C THR A 130 -0.22 8.70 2.33
N GLY A 131 -0.77 9.75 2.96
CA GLY A 131 -0.08 11.01 3.20
C GLY A 131 1.23 10.82 3.97
N ALA A 132 1.20 10.09 5.10
CA ALA A 132 2.39 9.77 5.88
C ALA A 132 3.43 8.96 5.08
N TYR A 133 3.00 7.95 4.33
CA TYR A 133 3.90 7.14 3.51
C TYR A 133 4.57 7.97 2.42
N GLN A 134 3.79 8.78 1.70
CA GLN A 134 4.29 9.66 0.66
C GLN A 134 5.29 10.68 1.23
N ASP A 135 5.01 11.24 2.39
CA ASP A 135 5.90 12.22 3.01
C ASP A 135 7.23 11.61 3.47
N TRP A 136 7.19 10.51 4.25
CA TRP A 136 8.42 9.87 4.74
C TRP A 136 9.28 9.29 3.61
N SER A 137 8.66 8.71 2.59
CA SER A 137 9.38 8.18 1.42
C SER A 137 9.96 9.29 0.54
N ARG A 138 9.25 10.41 0.40
CA ARG A 138 9.75 11.62 -0.27
C ARG A 138 10.92 12.23 0.49
N GLN A 139 10.84 12.36 1.81
CA GLN A 139 11.96 12.83 2.65
C GLN A 139 13.19 11.95 2.47
N LEU A 140 13.03 10.62 2.51
CA LEU A 140 14.10 9.67 2.20
C LEU A 140 14.70 9.94 0.82
N SER A 141 13.86 10.08 -0.22
CA SER A 141 14.35 10.35 -1.58
C SER A 141 15.05 11.70 -1.71
N ALA A 142 14.52 12.75 -1.09
CA ALA A 142 15.03 14.12 -1.16
C ALA A 142 16.37 14.25 -0.40
N GLU A 143 16.47 13.66 0.79
CA GLU A 143 17.72 13.65 1.57
C GLU A 143 18.81 12.83 0.89
N LEU A 144 18.47 11.69 0.26
CA LEU A 144 19.41 10.94 -0.57
C LEU A 144 19.91 11.74 -1.77
N LEU A 145 19.04 12.51 -2.42
CA LEU A 145 19.44 13.35 -3.56
C LEU A 145 20.30 14.53 -3.11
N LYS A 146 19.96 15.16 -1.98
CA LYS A 146 20.78 16.20 -1.32
C LYS A 146 22.16 15.68 -0.92
N ALA A 147 22.25 14.41 -0.55
CA ALA A 147 23.52 13.75 -0.19
C ALA A 147 24.44 13.47 -1.41
N GLY A 148 23.89 13.49 -2.63
CA GLY A 148 24.59 13.34 -3.90
C GLY A 148 23.81 12.49 -4.93
N GLU A 149 23.96 12.79 -6.23
CA GLU A 149 23.31 12.00 -7.28
C GLU A 149 23.85 10.56 -7.34
N ASP A 150 25.12 10.37 -7.01
CA ASP A 150 25.78 9.07 -6.85
C ASP A 150 25.17 8.25 -5.70
N VAL A 151 24.86 8.89 -4.57
CA VAL A 151 24.17 8.25 -3.42
C VAL A 151 22.80 7.73 -3.83
N ARG A 152 22.00 8.56 -4.51
CA ARG A 152 20.68 8.16 -5.03
C ARG A 152 20.79 6.99 -6.02
N LYS A 153 21.73 7.06 -6.98
CA LYS A 153 21.95 5.98 -7.96
C LYS A 153 22.34 4.68 -7.29
N PHE A 154 23.23 4.73 -6.29
CA PHE A 154 23.63 3.56 -5.51
C PHE A 154 22.45 2.94 -4.76
N PHE A 155 21.60 3.76 -4.14
CA PHE A 155 20.37 3.28 -3.50
C PHE A 155 19.39 2.66 -4.50
N GLU A 156 19.18 3.27 -5.67
CA GLU A 156 18.32 2.71 -6.72
C GLU A 156 18.84 1.38 -7.27
N GLN A 157 20.16 1.22 -7.41
CA GLN A 157 20.77 -0.06 -7.78
C GLN A 157 20.50 -1.15 -6.72
N SER A 158 20.46 -0.78 -5.45
CA SER A 158 20.14 -1.71 -4.35
C SER A 158 18.67 -2.17 -4.33
N LYS A 159 17.74 -1.42 -4.96
CA LYS A 159 16.29 -1.69 -4.99
C LYS A 159 15.85 -2.77 -5.98
N ALA A 160 16.67 -3.17 -6.95
CA ALA A 160 16.23 -3.97 -8.09
C ALA A 160 15.86 -5.43 -7.70
N LEU A 161 14.58 -5.64 -7.39
CA LEU A 161 13.97 -6.93 -7.05
C LEU A 161 13.61 -7.78 -8.28
N GLY A 162 13.04 -7.18 -9.32
CA GLY A 162 12.52 -7.90 -10.50
C GLY A 162 13.54 -8.21 -11.61
N GLU A 163 14.71 -7.59 -11.56
CA GLU A 163 15.72 -7.69 -12.63
C GLU A 163 16.75 -8.80 -12.41
N GLN A 164 16.64 -9.53 -11.29
CA GLN A 164 17.71 -10.40 -10.81
C GLN A 164 18.01 -11.59 -11.72
N ARG A 165 17.09 -12.12 -12.54
CA ARG A 165 17.36 -13.33 -13.36
C ARG A 165 18.03 -13.06 -14.72
N PHE A 166 17.91 -11.86 -15.29
CA PHE A 166 18.40 -11.55 -16.66
C PHE A 166 19.47 -10.46 -16.71
N ARG A 167 19.88 -9.95 -15.55
CA ARG A 167 21.09 -9.16 -15.39
C ARG A 167 22.31 -10.10 -15.45
N SER A 168 23.44 -9.60 -15.97
CA SER A 168 24.69 -10.38 -15.96
C SER A 168 25.00 -10.80 -14.51
N LEU A 169 25.71 -11.92 -14.32
CA LEU A 169 26.13 -12.36 -12.97
C LEU A 169 26.85 -11.23 -12.20
N LEU A 170 27.58 -10.37 -12.93
CA LEU A 170 28.25 -9.19 -12.41
C LEU A 170 27.28 -8.16 -11.81
N ASP A 171 26.17 -7.86 -12.50
CA ASP A 171 25.19 -6.88 -12.04
C ASP A 171 24.40 -7.38 -10.80
N GLN A 172 24.18 -8.69 -10.71
CA GLN A 172 23.56 -9.31 -9.53
C GLN A 172 24.49 -9.22 -8.32
N GLN A 173 25.77 -9.54 -8.52
CA GLN A 173 26.78 -9.46 -7.48
C GLN A 173 27.00 -8.02 -7.01
N ALA A 174 26.98 -7.05 -7.93
CA ALA A 174 27.06 -5.63 -7.61
C ALA A 174 25.86 -5.15 -6.78
N ALA A 175 24.63 -5.55 -7.13
CA ALA A 175 23.43 -5.20 -6.37
C ALA A 175 23.43 -5.83 -4.96
N LYS A 176 23.83 -7.10 -4.84
CA LYS A 176 24.01 -7.75 -3.53
C LYS A 176 25.07 -7.06 -2.69
N SER A 177 26.21 -6.73 -3.29
CA SER A 177 27.30 -6.01 -2.64
C SER A 177 26.83 -4.64 -2.13
N ALA A 178 26.08 -3.89 -2.94
CA ALA A 178 25.51 -2.61 -2.53
C ALA A 178 24.54 -2.73 -1.34
N GLN A 179 23.63 -3.71 -1.39
CA GLN A 179 22.71 -3.98 -0.27
C GLN A 179 23.46 -4.35 1.01
N PHE A 180 24.48 -5.19 0.89
CA PHE A 180 25.29 -5.62 2.02
C PHE A 180 26.08 -4.46 2.63
N GLN A 181 26.65 -3.59 1.81
CA GLN A 181 27.35 -2.39 2.29
C GLN A 181 26.42 -1.42 3.02
N ILE A 182 25.20 -1.19 2.51
CA ILE A 182 24.20 -0.39 3.21
C ILE A 182 23.88 -1.00 4.57
N LEU A 183 23.69 -2.32 4.63
CA LEU A 183 23.40 -3.00 5.89
C LEU A 183 24.55 -2.90 6.88
N LYS A 184 25.81 -3.05 6.44
CA LYS A 184 27.00 -2.85 7.28
C LYS A 184 27.03 -1.47 7.93
N GLU A 185 26.82 -0.42 7.13
CA GLU A 185 26.79 0.95 7.64
C GLU A 185 25.65 1.18 8.64
N LEU A 186 24.50 0.51 8.47
CA LEU A 186 23.41 0.53 9.46
C LEU A 186 23.77 -0.14 10.79
N TYR A 187 24.67 -1.13 10.76
CA TYR A 187 25.26 -1.76 11.95
C TYR A 187 26.43 -0.94 12.53
N GLY A 188 26.85 0.15 11.88
CA GLY A 188 28.03 0.91 12.26
C GLY A 188 29.35 0.26 11.83
N GLU A 189 29.31 -0.76 10.97
CA GLU A 189 30.49 -1.37 10.36
C GLU A 189 30.95 -0.51 9.17
N ASP A 190 32.07 0.19 9.31
CA ASP A 190 32.60 1.05 8.24
C ASP A 190 33.00 0.22 7.00
N THR A 191 32.35 0.50 5.88
CA THR A 191 32.60 -0.17 4.61
C THR A 191 33.63 0.56 3.75
N GLY A 192 34.00 1.79 4.11
CA GLY A 192 34.75 2.70 3.26
C GLY A 192 33.95 3.25 2.07
N ASN A 193 32.66 2.89 1.93
CA ASN A 193 31.79 3.39 0.87
C ASN A 193 31.02 4.64 1.36
N PRO A 194 31.37 5.85 0.86
CA PRO A 194 30.74 7.08 1.31
C PRO A 194 29.25 7.16 0.93
N GLN A 195 28.82 6.51 -0.16
CA GLN A 195 27.42 6.45 -0.55
C GLN A 195 26.60 5.59 0.41
N ALA A 196 27.10 4.41 0.78
CA ALA A 196 26.44 3.51 1.74
C ALA A 196 26.29 4.17 3.12
N LYS A 197 27.36 4.83 3.59
CA LYS A 197 27.37 5.56 4.88
C LYS A 197 26.32 6.68 4.91
N LYS A 198 26.23 7.47 3.85
CA LYS A 198 25.21 8.52 3.71
C LYS A 198 23.79 7.94 3.67
N ILE A 199 23.57 6.80 2.99
CA ILE A 199 22.26 6.14 2.97
C ILE A 199 21.84 5.69 4.38
N ALA A 200 22.77 5.10 5.14
CA ALA A 200 22.51 4.68 6.52
C ALA A 200 22.14 5.87 7.42
N GLN A 201 22.86 6.99 7.29
CA GLN A 201 22.55 8.23 8.00
C GLN A 201 21.15 8.76 7.67
N VAL A 202 20.83 8.92 6.38
CA VAL A 202 19.51 9.38 5.93
C VAL A 202 18.39 8.45 6.42
N TRP A 203 18.61 7.13 6.38
CA TRP A 203 17.64 6.17 6.89
C TRP A 203 17.36 6.35 8.38
N ASN A 204 18.41 6.51 9.20
CA ASN A 204 18.29 6.74 10.64
C ASN A 204 17.56 8.05 10.94
N ASP A 205 17.82 9.11 10.17
CA ASP A 205 17.17 10.41 10.34
C ASP A 205 15.67 10.33 10.02
N VAL A 206 15.30 9.77 8.86
CA VAL A 206 13.89 9.60 8.44
C VAL A 206 13.12 8.74 9.43
N THR A 207 13.69 7.62 9.86
CA THR A 207 13.01 6.68 10.75
C THR A 207 12.93 7.20 12.19
N SER A 208 13.89 8.01 12.62
CA SER A 208 13.81 8.75 13.88
C SER A 208 12.66 9.76 13.87
N ARG A 209 12.48 10.51 12.77
CA ARG A 209 11.34 11.42 12.60
C ARG A 209 10.01 10.67 12.58
N ALA A 210 9.91 9.58 11.81
CA ALA A 210 8.72 8.73 11.76
C ALA A 210 8.36 8.17 13.15
N ARG A 211 9.36 7.67 13.90
CA ARG A 211 9.20 7.20 15.28
C ARG A 211 8.66 8.28 16.21
N GLN A 212 9.20 9.50 16.12
CA GLN A 212 8.78 10.63 16.93
C GLN A 212 7.33 11.01 16.64
N GLU A 213 6.96 11.08 15.36
CA GLU A 213 5.59 11.35 14.93
C GLU A 213 4.60 10.28 15.42
N MET A 214 4.96 9.00 15.31
CA MET A 214 4.17 7.91 15.87
C MET A 214 4.02 8.06 17.39
N ASN A 215 5.10 8.34 18.12
CA ASN A 215 5.03 8.55 19.56
C ASN A 215 4.15 9.75 19.96
N ASP A 216 4.17 10.82 19.16
CA ASP A 216 3.31 11.99 19.38
C ASP A 216 1.82 11.67 19.13
N ASN A 217 1.53 10.60 18.39
CA ASN A 217 0.19 10.05 18.13
C ASN A 217 -0.18 8.86 19.05
N GLY A 218 0.56 8.65 20.15
CA GLY A 218 0.18 7.70 21.20
C GLY A 218 0.83 6.31 21.09
N PHE A 219 1.73 6.11 20.12
CA PHE A 219 2.65 4.98 20.17
C PHE A 219 3.69 5.17 21.28
N ASP A 220 4.39 4.10 21.62
CA ASP A 220 5.47 4.11 22.61
C ASP A 220 6.68 3.30 22.14
N ILE A 221 7.34 3.81 21.11
CA ILE A 221 8.48 3.19 20.44
C ILE A 221 9.76 3.78 21.03
N GLY A 222 10.48 2.98 21.80
CA GLY A 222 11.77 3.36 22.39
C GLY A 222 12.87 3.56 21.34
N LEU A 223 13.85 4.42 21.65
CA LEU A 223 15.10 4.47 20.89
C LEU A 223 15.98 3.30 21.36
N ARG A 224 16.67 2.65 20.42
CA ARG A 224 17.58 1.55 20.75
C ARG A 224 18.86 1.68 19.94
N ASP A 225 19.98 1.46 20.59
CA ASP A 225 21.30 1.51 19.95
C ASP A 225 21.53 0.33 18.99
N ASP A 226 20.82 -0.79 19.20
CA ASP A 226 20.85 -2.00 18.37
C ASP A 226 19.75 -2.04 17.30
N TRP A 227 19.10 -0.90 17.02
CA TRP A 227 18.11 -0.81 15.97
C TRP A 227 18.79 -0.41 14.65
N HIS A 228 18.83 -1.36 13.71
CA HIS A 228 19.48 -1.15 12.40
C HIS A 228 18.44 -1.20 11.26
N LEU A 229 17.82 -2.37 11.09
CA LEU A 229 16.78 -2.63 10.10
C LEU A 229 15.70 -3.51 10.74
N PRO A 230 14.41 -3.36 10.37
CA PRO A 230 13.37 -4.29 10.77
C PRO A 230 13.64 -5.71 10.25
N TYR A 231 13.26 -6.72 11.03
CA TYR A 231 13.34 -8.11 10.57
C TYR A 231 12.05 -8.44 9.83
N VAL A 232 12.21 -8.74 8.55
CA VAL A 232 11.15 -9.30 7.71
C VAL A 232 11.54 -10.75 7.48
N ASP A 233 10.59 -11.66 7.56
CA ASP A 233 10.76 -13.08 7.26
C ASP A 233 9.45 -13.64 6.71
N ASP A 234 9.57 -14.77 6.01
CA ASP A 234 8.45 -15.44 5.36
C ASP A 234 8.26 -16.83 5.97
N ALA A 235 7.07 -17.09 6.51
CA ALA A 235 6.74 -18.35 7.17
C ALA A 235 6.92 -19.55 6.23
N ASP A 236 6.63 -19.41 4.92
CA ASP A 236 6.81 -20.48 3.94
C ASP A 236 8.29 -20.75 3.66
N PHE A 237 9.17 -19.74 3.70
CA PHE A 237 10.61 -19.98 3.59
C PHE A 237 11.19 -20.61 4.84
N ILE A 238 10.73 -20.21 6.03
CA ILE A 238 11.14 -20.84 7.28
C ILE A 238 10.69 -22.31 7.31
N ARG A 239 9.47 -22.61 6.86
CA ARG A 239 8.97 -23.99 6.70
C ARG A 239 9.69 -24.79 5.60
N ASN A 240 10.40 -24.11 4.70
CA ASN A 240 11.23 -24.72 3.66
C ASN A 240 12.72 -24.78 4.05
N ALA A 241 13.10 -24.43 5.28
CA ALA A 241 14.47 -24.58 5.75
C ALA A 241 14.97 -26.02 5.53
N GLY A 242 16.17 -26.17 4.98
CA GLY A 242 16.77 -27.47 4.70
C GLY A 242 16.08 -28.29 3.59
N ARG A 243 15.21 -27.67 2.76
CA ARG A 243 14.41 -28.41 1.78
C ARG A 243 15.26 -29.18 0.77
N ASP A 244 16.38 -28.63 0.33
CA ASP A 244 17.22 -29.29 -0.68
C ASP A 244 17.95 -30.50 -0.09
N GLU A 245 18.44 -30.39 1.15
CA GLU A 245 19.01 -31.49 1.93
C GLU A 245 17.97 -32.58 2.20
N TRP A 246 16.76 -32.19 2.58
CA TRP A 246 15.66 -33.12 2.77
C TRP A 246 15.27 -33.82 1.47
N LEU A 247 15.14 -33.09 0.37
CA LEU A 247 14.89 -33.69 -0.94
C LEU A 247 16.00 -34.65 -1.34
N ALA A 248 17.26 -34.32 -1.07
CA ALA A 248 18.39 -35.21 -1.36
C ALA A 248 18.33 -36.52 -0.56
N SER A 249 17.72 -36.51 0.64
CA SER A 249 17.50 -37.72 1.45
C SER A 249 16.39 -38.65 0.95
N LEU A 250 15.51 -38.18 0.04
CA LEU A 250 14.41 -38.98 -0.48
C LEU A 250 14.87 -39.91 -1.62
N PRO A 251 14.18 -41.05 -1.86
CA PRO A 251 14.39 -41.87 -3.06
C PRO A 251 14.15 -41.07 -4.35
N VAL A 252 14.95 -41.29 -5.40
CA VAL A 252 14.93 -40.52 -6.67
C VAL A 252 13.53 -40.36 -7.27
N ALA A 253 12.71 -41.42 -7.26
CA ALA A 253 11.35 -41.40 -7.78
C ALA A 253 10.41 -40.49 -6.95
N GLU A 254 10.64 -40.38 -5.65
CA GLU A 254 9.91 -39.46 -4.77
C GLU A 254 10.45 -38.03 -4.87
N GLN A 255 11.75 -37.85 -5.10
CA GLN A 255 12.34 -36.52 -5.28
C GLN A 255 11.66 -35.76 -6.43
N ALA A 256 11.44 -36.42 -7.57
CA ALA A 256 10.77 -35.80 -8.72
C ALA A 256 9.33 -35.39 -8.37
N LYS A 257 8.58 -36.27 -7.68
CA LYS A 257 7.20 -35.99 -7.23
C LYS A 257 7.15 -34.86 -6.20
N ALA A 258 8.10 -34.82 -5.26
CA ALA A 258 8.18 -33.79 -4.22
C ALA A 258 8.60 -32.42 -4.80
N ARG A 259 9.50 -32.40 -5.80
CA ARG A 259 9.86 -31.19 -6.54
C ARG A 259 8.67 -30.65 -7.34
N LEU A 260 7.96 -31.51 -8.08
CA LEU A 260 6.80 -31.12 -8.90
C LEU A 260 5.61 -30.64 -8.07
N SER A 261 5.35 -31.25 -6.92
CA SER A 261 4.24 -30.85 -6.04
C SER A 261 4.55 -29.66 -5.11
N GLY A 262 5.81 -29.19 -5.10
CA GLY A 262 6.23 -28.14 -4.16
C GLY A 262 6.16 -28.58 -2.70
N ARG A 263 6.27 -29.89 -2.43
CA ARG A 263 6.17 -30.45 -1.08
C ARG A 263 7.22 -29.82 -0.15
N GLN A 264 6.76 -29.38 1.02
CA GLN A 264 7.60 -28.86 2.10
C GLN A 264 8.21 -30.03 2.90
N PRO A 265 9.40 -29.84 3.51
CA PRO A 265 9.97 -30.81 4.42
C PRO A 265 9.07 -31.01 5.68
N PRO A 266 9.20 -32.15 6.38
CA PRO A 266 8.60 -32.31 7.71
C PRO A 266 8.97 -31.15 8.64
N ILE A 267 8.04 -30.70 9.47
CA ILE A 267 8.24 -29.49 10.29
C ILE A 267 9.44 -29.60 11.23
N GLU A 268 9.71 -30.80 11.76
CA GLU A 268 10.87 -31.05 12.62
C GLU A 268 12.19 -30.97 11.87
N PHE A 269 12.21 -31.37 10.59
CA PHE A 269 13.38 -31.20 9.73
C PHE A 269 13.64 -29.71 9.47
N ALA A 270 12.58 -28.97 9.10
CA ALA A 270 12.67 -27.53 8.88
C ALA A 270 13.11 -26.79 10.15
N ARG A 271 12.58 -27.18 11.32
CA ARG A 271 12.97 -26.64 12.63
C ARG A 271 14.46 -26.81 12.87
N GLN A 272 14.98 -28.03 12.71
CA GLN A 272 16.40 -28.31 12.92
C GLN A 272 17.27 -27.51 11.96
N ALA A 273 16.96 -27.56 10.66
CA ALA A 273 17.72 -26.82 9.66
C ALA A 273 17.72 -25.30 9.90
N TRP A 274 16.56 -24.74 10.27
CA TRP A 274 16.45 -23.31 10.58
C TRP A 274 17.23 -22.94 11.84
N VAL A 275 17.12 -23.74 12.90
CA VAL A 275 17.84 -23.53 14.17
C VAL A 275 19.35 -23.58 13.91
N ASP A 276 19.83 -24.55 13.14
CA ASP A 276 21.24 -24.68 12.81
C ASP A 276 21.73 -23.49 11.97
N ASP A 277 20.91 -22.99 11.04
CA ASP A 277 21.18 -21.79 10.25
C ASP A 277 21.32 -20.53 11.12
N VAL A 278 20.48 -20.37 12.16
CA VAL A 278 20.50 -19.16 13.00
C VAL A 278 21.39 -19.28 14.24
N TYR A 279 21.79 -20.49 14.65
CA TYR A 279 22.47 -20.73 15.92
C TYR A 279 23.68 -19.82 16.14
N ASN A 280 24.58 -19.72 15.14
CA ASN A 280 25.80 -18.92 15.22
C ASN A 280 25.64 -17.48 14.72
N THR A 281 24.42 -17.03 14.41
CA THR A 281 24.15 -15.72 13.80
C THR A 281 23.71 -14.66 14.81
N GLN A 282 23.26 -15.09 15.99
CA GLN A 282 22.72 -14.18 16.99
C GLN A 282 23.79 -13.71 17.99
N ASP A 283 23.61 -12.51 18.52
CA ASP A 283 24.36 -12.00 19.66
C ASP A 283 23.84 -12.69 20.94
N ARG A 284 24.64 -13.63 21.45
CA ARG A 284 24.34 -14.42 22.65
C ARG A 284 24.14 -13.56 23.91
N SER A 285 24.62 -12.31 23.93
CA SER A 285 24.36 -11.39 25.06
C SER A 285 22.88 -11.07 25.26
N ASN A 286 22.04 -11.27 24.23
CA ASN A 286 20.59 -11.05 24.31
C ASN A 286 19.82 -12.24 24.90
N TYR A 287 20.42 -13.44 24.86
CA TYR A 287 19.84 -14.71 25.29
C TYR A 287 20.28 -15.01 26.71
N VAL A 288 19.57 -14.42 27.67
CA VAL A 288 19.81 -14.61 29.10
C VAL A 288 18.57 -15.17 29.77
N ASN A 289 18.80 -15.97 30.80
CA ASN A 289 17.78 -16.53 31.67
C ASN A 289 17.07 -15.43 32.47
N PRO A 290 15.92 -15.74 33.11
CA PRO A 290 15.18 -14.76 33.92
C PRO A 290 15.98 -14.15 35.08
N ASP A 291 17.01 -14.84 35.56
CA ASP A 291 17.95 -14.36 36.58
C ASP A 291 19.09 -13.51 35.99
N GLY A 292 19.18 -13.42 34.66
CA GLY A 292 20.19 -12.65 33.94
C GLY A 292 21.44 -13.44 33.54
N SER A 293 21.57 -14.72 33.92
CA SER A 293 22.69 -15.55 33.48
C SER A 293 22.62 -15.78 31.96
N PRO A 294 23.74 -15.82 31.22
CA PRO A 294 23.72 -16.25 29.82
C PRO A 294 23.09 -17.65 29.70
N MET A 295 22.23 -17.83 28.68
CA MET A 295 21.68 -19.15 28.36
C MET A 295 22.80 -20.09 27.91
N ASN A 296 22.84 -21.29 28.48
CA ASN A 296 23.74 -22.34 28.00
C ASN A 296 23.32 -22.81 26.59
N ASP A 297 24.12 -23.68 25.96
CA ASP A 297 23.90 -24.09 24.57
C ASP A 297 22.56 -24.81 24.34
N ILE A 298 22.09 -25.57 25.33
CA ILE A 298 20.81 -26.29 25.26
C ILE A 298 19.65 -25.30 25.40
N GLU A 299 19.70 -24.44 26.41
CA GLU A 299 18.69 -23.39 26.67
C GLU A 299 18.57 -22.44 25.48
N TYR A 300 19.70 -22.04 24.89
CA TYR A 300 19.74 -21.19 23.71
C TYR A 300 19.11 -21.87 22.50
N ARG A 301 19.40 -23.16 22.27
CA ARG A 301 18.78 -23.92 21.18
C ARG A 301 17.27 -24.05 21.35
N GLN A 302 16.80 -24.32 22.57
CA GLN A 302 15.38 -24.36 22.89
C GLN A 302 14.70 -22.99 22.68
N ALA A 303 15.38 -21.89 23.02
CA ALA A 303 14.88 -20.55 22.75
C ALA A 303 14.72 -20.30 21.24
N LEU A 304 15.68 -20.74 20.41
CA LEU A 304 15.58 -20.67 18.95
C LEU A 304 14.45 -21.57 18.40
N GLU A 305 14.27 -22.77 18.94
CA GLU A 305 13.16 -23.66 18.57
C GLU A 305 11.80 -23.03 18.86
N ALA A 306 11.63 -22.35 20.00
CA ALA A 306 10.41 -21.61 20.31
C ALA A 306 10.19 -20.41 19.37
N ILE A 307 11.27 -19.73 18.96
CA ILE A 307 11.21 -18.67 17.95
C ILE A 307 10.75 -19.23 16.60
N PHE A 308 11.30 -20.38 16.19
CA PHE A 308 10.91 -21.08 14.97
C PHE A 308 9.40 -21.37 14.96
N GLU A 309 8.85 -21.93 16.04
CA GLU A 309 7.41 -22.25 16.11
C GLU A 309 6.54 -21.03 15.87
N THR A 310 6.89 -19.90 16.50
CA THR A 310 6.16 -18.66 16.31
C THR A 310 6.30 -18.14 14.89
N LYS A 311 7.49 -18.20 14.28
CA LYS A 311 7.70 -17.68 12.92
C LYS A 311 7.09 -18.57 11.84
N ALA A 312 7.26 -19.89 11.94
CA ALA A 312 6.73 -20.86 10.99
C ALA A 312 5.20 -20.95 11.01
N THR A 313 4.55 -20.47 12.07
CA THR A 313 3.09 -20.47 12.23
C THR A 313 2.45 -19.09 12.18
N ASP A 314 3.22 -18.04 11.86
CA ASP A 314 2.77 -16.64 11.96
C ASP A 314 2.12 -16.30 13.32
N GLY A 315 2.65 -16.89 14.39
CA GLY A 315 2.19 -16.71 15.76
C GLY A 315 0.95 -17.51 16.12
N ALA A 316 0.47 -18.42 15.26
CA ALA A 316 -0.67 -19.27 15.59
C ALA A 316 -0.41 -20.14 16.83
N ASN A 317 0.85 -20.48 17.13
CA ASN A 317 1.22 -21.17 18.37
C ASN A 317 0.94 -20.38 19.65
N LYS A 318 0.69 -19.07 19.56
CA LYS A 318 0.33 -18.19 20.67
C LYS A 318 -1.18 -18.02 20.84
N ILE A 319 -1.98 -18.63 19.96
CA ILE A 319 -3.44 -18.60 20.07
C ILE A 319 -3.83 -19.57 21.18
N ASP A 320 -4.45 -19.06 22.24
CA ASP A 320 -5.08 -19.88 23.27
C ASP A 320 -6.51 -20.24 22.82
N PRO A 321 -6.81 -21.51 22.48
CA PRO A 321 -8.09 -21.90 21.92
C PRO A 321 -9.26 -21.57 22.86
N GLY A 322 -10.23 -20.80 22.36
CA GLY A 322 -11.40 -20.39 23.14
C GLY A 322 -11.15 -19.22 24.09
N ALA A 323 -9.90 -18.79 24.28
CA ALA A 323 -9.61 -17.56 25.00
C ALA A 323 -9.90 -16.34 24.12
N PHE A 324 -10.40 -15.26 24.73
CA PHE A 324 -10.51 -13.97 24.06
C PHE A 324 -9.12 -13.37 23.85
N MET A 325 -8.51 -13.72 22.72
CA MET A 325 -7.24 -13.14 22.28
C MET A 325 -7.54 -11.76 21.69
N GLY A 326 -7.41 -10.71 22.50
CA GLY A 326 -7.41 -9.35 21.99
C GLY A 326 -6.27 -9.21 20.97
N THR A 327 -6.56 -8.63 19.80
CA THR A 327 -5.50 -8.25 18.87
C THR A 327 -4.56 -7.29 19.60
N GLY A 328 -3.26 -7.63 19.68
CA GLY A 328 -2.29 -6.77 20.36
C GLY A 328 -2.46 -5.32 19.88
N GLY A 329 -2.70 -4.40 20.80
CA GLY A 329 -3.15 -3.04 20.45
C GLY A 329 -2.16 -2.35 19.49
N ILE A 330 -2.68 -1.73 18.42
CA ILE A 330 -1.89 -1.09 17.36
C ILE A 330 -0.86 -0.12 17.94
N LYS A 331 -1.21 0.64 18.99
CA LYS A 331 -0.31 1.54 19.74
C LYS A 331 0.93 0.90 20.36
N ASN A 332 0.95 -0.42 20.53
CA ASN A 332 2.07 -1.19 21.08
C ASN A 332 2.94 -1.82 19.98
N ARG A 333 2.62 -1.61 18.69
CA ARG A 333 3.48 -2.07 17.60
C ARG A 333 4.79 -1.29 17.61
N GLY A 334 5.90 -2.01 17.52
CA GLY A 334 7.25 -1.44 17.63
C GLY A 334 7.75 -1.21 19.07
N SER A 335 6.92 -1.39 20.10
CA SER A 335 7.34 -1.25 21.51
C SER A 335 7.88 -2.54 22.13
N GLN A 336 7.71 -3.68 21.45
CA GLN A 336 8.14 -4.99 21.94
C GLN A 336 9.65 -5.18 21.77
N SER A 337 10.27 -5.95 22.67
CA SER A 337 11.68 -6.33 22.56
C SER A 337 11.91 -7.21 21.32
N ARG A 338 13.03 -6.98 20.62
CA ARG A 338 13.46 -7.85 19.52
C ARG A 338 13.77 -9.23 20.08
N VAL A 339 13.13 -10.26 19.53
CA VAL A 339 13.31 -11.66 19.95
C VAL A 339 14.53 -12.30 19.26
N MET A 340 14.83 -11.87 18.05
CA MET A 340 16.11 -12.14 17.37
C MET A 340 17.03 -10.94 17.51
N ALA A 341 18.33 -11.15 17.56
CA ALA A 341 19.33 -10.10 17.62
C ALA A 341 20.58 -10.58 16.90
N PHE A 342 20.74 -10.23 15.62
CA PHE A 342 21.92 -10.63 14.85
C PHE A 342 23.17 -9.93 15.37
N LYS A 343 24.27 -10.68 15.47
CA LYS A 343 25.55 -10.18 16.01
C LYS A 343 26.28 -9.19 15.09
N ASP A 344 26.04 -9.28 13.78
CA ASP A 344 26.70 -8.49 12.75
C ASP A 344 25.81 -8.40 11.48
N ALA A 345 26.19 -7.50 10.57
CA ALA A 345 25.47 -7.32 9.31
C ALA A 345 25.58 -8.56 8.41
N GLN A 346 26.68 -9.31 8.46
CA GLN A 346 26.88 -10.52 7.64
C GLN A 346 25.86 -11.62 7.98
N SER A 347 25.62 -11.83 9.27
CA SER A 347 24.68 -12.78 9.83
C SER A 347 23.25 -12.41 9.47
N HIS A 348 22.91 -11.12 9.60
CA HIS A 348 21.59 -10.62 9.21
C HIS A 348 21.38 -10.72 7.69
N PHE A 349 22.37 -10.36 6.87
CA PHE A 349 22.26 -10.43 5.42
C PHE A 349 22.10 -11.89 4.93
N ALA A 350 22.89 -12.81 5.47
CA ALA A 350 22.78 -14.24 5.14
C ALA A 350 21.41 -14.82 5.52
N TYR A 351 20.86 -14.41 6.67
CA TYR A 351 19.49 -14.74 7.05
C TYR A 351 18.47 -14.16 6.04
N MET A 352 18.65 -12.90 5.65
CA MET A 352 17.79 -12.26 4.66
C MET A 352 17.77 -13.02 3.32
N GLU A 353 18.93 -13.45 2.83
CA GLU A 353 19.04 -14.19 1.57
C GLU A 353 18.28 -15.52 1.58
N ARG A 354 18.18 -16.18 2.73
CA ARG A 354 17.51 -17.48 2.89
C ARG A 354 16.02 -17.35 3.17
N TYR A 355 15.65 -16.45 4.08
CA TYR A 355 14.33 -16.46 4.72
C TYR A 355 13.45 -15.28 4.36
N THR A 356 13.87 -14.44 3.40
CA THR A 356 13.12 -13.23 3.05
C THR A 356 12.93 -13.09 1.55
N GLN A 357 11.81 -12.46 1.18
CA GLN A 357 11.53 -12.10 -0.21
C GLN A 357 12.09 -10.73 -0.59
N GLN A 358 12.56 -9.94 0.38
CA GLN A 358 12.83 -8.51 0.21
C GLN A 358 14.33 -8.19 0.31
N PRO A 359 14.89 -7.36 -0.59
CA PRO A 359 16.21 -6.78 -0.43
C PRO A 359 16.18 -5.75 0.71
N VAL A 360 17.35 -5.31 1.17
CA VAL A 360 17.50 -4.30 2.22
C VAL A 360 16.62 -3.06 1.97
N ALA A 361 16.69 -2.49 0.75
CA ALA A 361 15.86 -1.33 0.40
C ALA A 361 14.34 -1.65 0.35
N GLY A 362 13.97 -2.89 0.07
CA GLY A 362 12.58 -3.36 0.12
C GLY A 362 12.06 -3.39 1.55
N VAL A 363 12.85 -3.91 2.49
CA VAL A 363 12.55 -3.90 3.93
C VAL A 363 12.39 -2.48 4.45
N MET A 364 13.28 -1.57 4.05
CA MET A 364 13.18 -0.15 4.39
C MET A 364 11.83 0.45 3.96
N MET A 365 11.44 0.26 2.70
CA MET A 365 10.17 0.81 2.19
C MET A 365 8.95 0.14 2.84
N SER A 366 8.99 -1.19 3.05
CA SER A 366 7.92 -1.93 3.71
C SER A 366 7.71 -1.46 5.16
N HIS A 367 8.78 -1.11 5.85
CA HIS A 367 8.71 -0.54 7.19
C HIS A 367 8.04 0.83 7.21
N LEU A 368 8.44 1.74 6.32
CA LEU A 368 7.77 3.04 6.21
C LEU A 368 6.29 2.87 5.89
N GLN A 369 5.94 1.96 4.99
CA GLN A 369 4.56 1.69 4.60
C GLN A 369 3.70 1.12 5.74
N SER A 370 4.19 0.09 6.42
CA SER A 370 3.48 -0.53 7.56
C SER A 370 3.31 0.45 8.73
N SER A 371 4.36 1.21 9.03
CA SER A 371 4.33 2.26 10.07
C SER A 371 3.36 3.38 9.70
N SER A 372 3.31 3.80 8.43
CA SER A 372 2.38 4.83 7.95
C SER A 372 0.93 4.37 8.02
N ARG A 373 0.66 3.11 7.69
CA ARG A 373 -0.67 2.49 7.84
C ARG A 373 -1.13 2.52 9.29
N ASP A 374 -0.26 2.08 10.20
CA ASP A 374 -0.55 2.05 11.63
C ASP A 374 -0.78 3.48 12.17
N LEU A 375 0.03 4.45 11.72
CA LEU A 375 -0.14 5.86 12.04
C LEU A 375 -1.48 6.41 11.52
N GLY A 376 -1.85 6.12 10.28
CA GLY A 376 -3.12 6.59 9.68
C GLY A 376 -4.35 6.06 10.44
N VAL A 377 -4.33 4.80 10.86
CA VAL A 377 -5.40 4.20 11.67
C VAL A 377 -5.48 4.85 13.05
N VAL A 378 -4.34 5.11 13.69
CA VAL A 378 -4.29 5.77 15.01
C VAL A 378 -4.67 7.26 14.92
N LYS A 379 -4.31 7.97 13.85
CA LYS A 379 -4.75 9.36 13.61
C LYS A 379 -6.28 9.43 13.38
N ALA A 380 -6.86 8.43 12.71
CA ALA A 380 -8.30 8.39 12.44
C ALA A 380 -9.14 7.98 13.66
N PHE A 381 -8.74 6.92 14.37
CA PHE A 381 -9.56 6.27 15.40
C PHE A 381 -8.96 6.35 16.81
N GLY A 382 -7.82 7.00 16.98
CA GLY A 382 -7.10 7.12 18.25
C GLY A 382 -6.19 5.93 18.57
N PRO A 383 -5.37 6.01 19.64
CA PRO A 383 -4.42 4.95 19.99
C PRO A 383 -5.04 3.57 20.25
N ASP A 384 -6.27 3.53 20.77
CA ASP A 384 -7.08 2.32 20.95
C ASP A 384 -8.03 2.09 19.78
N ALA A 385 -7.55 2.32 18.54
CA ALA A 385 -8.33 2.34 17.32
C ALA A 385 -9.37 1.21 17.20
N ALA A 386 -8.98 -0.05 17.45
CA ALA A 386 -9.89 -1.20 17.34
C ALA A 386 -11.07 -1.08 18.31
N ARG A 387 -10.80 -0.76 19.58
CA ARG A 387 -11.85 -0.59 20.59
C ARG A 387 -12.72 0.63 20.31
N ASN A 388 -12.11 1.74 19.93
CA ASN A 388 -12.84 2.98 19.63
C ASN A 388 -13.74 2.80 18.40
N PHE A 389 -13.23 2.14 17.36
CA PHE A 389 -14.00 1.78 16.17
C PHE A 389 -15.17 0.85 16.52
N SER A 390 -14.93 -0.24 17.26
CA SER A 390 -16.01 -1.14 17.70
C SER A 390 -17.07 -0.41 18.52
N LEU A 391 -16.67 0.50 19.42
CA LEU A 391 -17.61 1.30 20.22
C LEU A 391 -18.53 2.14 19.33
N VAL A 392 -17.97 2.85 18.34
CA VAL A 392 -18.76 3.68 17.41
C VAL A 392 -19.63 2.79 16.52
N LEU A 393 -19.08 1.70 15.99
CA LEU A 393 -19.79 0.73 15.16
C LEU A 393 -21.00 0.12 15.90
N ASP A 394 -20.79 -0.32 17.14
CA ASP A 394 -21.84 -0.90 17.98
C ASP A 394 -22.94 0.12 18.29
N ARG A 395 -22.56 1.37 18.57
CA ARG A 395 -23.51 2.47 18.80
C ARG A 395 -24.35 2.76 17.57
N VAL A 396 -23.73 2.86 16.39
CA VAL A 396 -24.43 3.08 15.12
C VAL A 396 -25.35 1.89 14.80
N TYR A 397 -24.86 0.66 14.95
CA TYR A 397 -25.65 -0.55 14.77
C TYR A 397 -26.87 -0.60 15.70
N GLN A 398 -26.66 -0.36 17.00
CA GLN A 398 -27.72 -0.39 18.00
C GLN A 398 -28.79 0.66 17.68
N ARG A 399 -28.40 1.90 17.36
CA ARG A 399 -29.33 2.96 16.95
C ARG A 399 -30.10 2.58 15.69
N ALA A 400 -29.42 2.06 14.66
CA ALA A 400 -30.03 1.66 13.40
C ALA A 400 -31.12 0.57 13.60
N VAL A 401 -30.79 -0.49 14.36
CA VAL A 401 -31.71 -1.60 14.62
C VAL A 401 -32.87 -1.17 15.51
N THR A 402 -32.61 -0.45 16.60
CA THR A 402 -33.67 0.06 17.50
C THR A 402 -34.54 1.12 16.83
N GLY A 403 -34.01 1.82 15.83
CA GLY A 403 -34.74 2.75 14.96
C GLY A 403 -35.56 2.07 13.84
N GLY A 404 -35.63 0.73 13.79
CA GLY A 404 -36.49 -0.01 12.87
C GLY A 404 -35.84 -0.50 11.57
N LYS A 405 -34.52 -0.37 11.41
CA LYS A 405 -33.81 -0.95 10.25
C LYS A 405 -33.70 -2.48 10.38
N GLU A 406 -33.71 -3.17 9.24
CA GLU A 406 -33.66 -4.63 9.18
C GLU A 406 -32.38 -5.20 9.81
N VAL A 407 -32.54 -6.07 10.81
CA VAL A 407 -31.44 -6.68 11.58
C VAL A 407 -30.46 -7.44 10.69
N GLY A 408 -30.96 -8.23 9.73
CA GLY A 408 -30.13 -9.02 8.80
C GLY A 408 -29.18 -8.13 8.01
N LYS A 409 -29.73 -7.13 7.33
CA LYS A 409 -28.97 -6.14 6.57
C LYS A 409 -27.96 -5.37 7.45
N MET A 410 -28.36 -4.91 8.64
CA MET A 410 -27.45 -4.19 9.54
C MET A 410 -26.31 -5.06 10.07
N ASN A 411 -26.55 -6.35 10.28
CA ASN A 411 -25.50 -7.31 10.62
C ASN A 411 -24.50 -7.50 9.47
N ASP A 412 -24.97 -7.58 8.24
CA ASP A 412 -24.10 -7.72 7.06
C ASP A 412 -23.24 -6.48 6.84
N GLU A 413 -23.83 -5.28 6.96
CA GLU A 413 -23.09 -4.02 6.92
C GLU A 413 -22.06 -3.94 8.05
N ARG A 414 -22.43 -4.32 9.28
CA ARG A 414 -21.52 -4.36 10.44
C ARG A 414 -20.31 -5.25 10.17
N LYS A 415 -20.54 -6.49 9.73
CA LYS A 415 -19.46 -7.45 9.40
C LYS A 415 -18.57 -6.95 8.26
N MET A 416 -19.18 -6.30 7.26
CA MET A 416 -18.46 -5.75 6.12
C MET A 416 -17.49 -4.65 6.57
N VAL A 417 -17.97 -3.67 7.35
CA VAL A 417 -17.12 -2.56 7.82
C VAL A 417 -16.09 -3.05 8.84
N GLU A 418 -16.40 -4.03 9.69
CA GLU A 418 -15.41 -4.65 10.57
C GLU A 418 -14.26 -5.31 9.79
N ARG A 419 -14.55 -6.05 8.71
CA ARG A 419 -13.52 -6.61 7.82
C ARG A 419 -12.69 -5.51 7.14
N MET A 420 -13.34 -4.41 6.72
CA MET A 420 -12.64 -3.26 6.15
C MET A 420 -11.67 -2.64 7.16
N PHE A 421 -12.12 -2.42 8.39
CA PHE A 421 -11.29 -1.89 9.46
C PHE A 421 -10.13 -2.83 9.78
N ASN A 422 -10.40 -4.12 9.97
CA ASN A 422 -9.36 -5.12 10.26
C ASN A 422 -8.35 -5.24 9.11
N SER A 423 -8.78 -5.09 7.86
CA SER A 423 -7.87 -5.02 6.71
C SER A 423 -6.98 -3.78 6.76
N MET A 424 -7.55 -2.60 7.04
CA MET A 424 -6.79 -1.35 7.13
C MET A 424 -5.84 -1.32 8.33
N ALA A 425 -6.26 -1.88 9.46
CA ALA A 425 -5.46 -1.99 10.68
C ALA A 425 -4.43 -3.14 10.63
N GLY A 426 -4.45 -3.99 9.60
CA GLY A 426 -3.60 -5.18 9.52
C GLY A 426 -3.86 -6.16 10.66
N LEU A 427 -5.13 -6.34 11.02
CA LEU A 427 -5.62 -7.27 12.04
C LEU A 427 -6.14 -8.57 11.42
N ASN A 428 -6.30 -8.63 10.10
CA ASN A 428 -6.57 -9.87 9.41
C ASN A 428 -5.38 -10.80 9.63
N GLY A 429 -5.59 -11.90 10.37
CA GLY A 429 -4.60 -12.97 10.53
C GLY A 429 -4.13 -13.49 9.17
N ALA A 430 -2.95 -14.12 9.15
CA ALA A 430 -2.28 -14.61 7.95
C ALA A 430 -3.28 -15.16 6.93
N ALA A 431 -3.50 -14.40 5.85
CA ALA A 431 -4.24 -14.88 4.71
C ALA A 431 -3.45 -16.07 4.18
N THR A 432 -4.02 -17.26 4.28
CA THR A 432 -3.38 -18.53 3.93
C THR A 432 -2.86 -18.48 2.49
N SER A 433 -1.54 -18.30 2.35
CA SER A 433 -0.79 -18.50 1.11
C SER A 433 -0.62 -20.00 0.90
N SER A 434 -1.61 -20.65 0.26
CA SER A 434 -1.42 -22.05 -0.16
C SER A 434 -0.53 -22.10 -1.40
N VAL A 435 0.24 -23.18 -1.53
CA VAL A 435 1.17 -23.52 -2.64
C VAL A 435 0.55 -23.41 -4.05
N PHE A 436 -0.78 -23.33 -4.13
CA PHE A 436 -1.55 -23.07 -5.36
C PHE A 436 -1.35 -21.64 -5.93
N THR A 437 -0.74 -20.73 -5.17
CA THR A 437 -0.49 -19.32 -5.53
C THR A 437 0.59 -19.12 -6.60
N SER A 438 1.63 -19.95 -6.67
CA SER A 438 2.74 -19.76 -7.63
C SER A 438 2.33 -19.99 -9.10
N ALA A 439 1.47 -20.99 -9.35
CA ALA A 439 0.91 -21.25 -10.68
C ALA A 439 -0.12 -20.18 -11.10
N VAL A 440 -0.96 -19.73 -10.16
CA VAL A 440 -1.96 -18.65 -10.40
C VAL A 440 -1.27 -17.29 -10.54
N GLY A 441 -0.22 -17.02 -9.78
CA GLY A 441 0.62 -15.83 -9.88
C GLY A 441 1.40 -15.81 -11.20
N GLY A 442 2.02 -16.92 -11.58
CA GLY A 442 2.67 -17.08 -12.88
C GLY A 442 1.70 -16.92 -14.06
N LEU A 443 0.47 -17.41 -13.90
CA LEU A 443 -0.61 -17.26 -14.86
C LEU A 443 -1.13 -15.81 -14.97
N ARG A 444 -1.33 -15.13 -13.84
CA ARG A 444 -1.69 -13.71 -13.77
C ARG A 444 -0.64 -12.84 -14.46
N ASN A 445 0.64 -13.15 -14.23
CA ASN A 445 1.75 -12.43 -14.83
C ASN A 445 1.79 -12.64 -16.36
N LEU A 446 1.60 -13.86 -16.84
CA LEU A 446 1.47 -14.15 -18.28
C LEU A 446 0.30 -13.41 -18.92
N MET A 447 -0.86 -13.36 -18.27
CA MET A 447 -2.02 -12.60 -18.77
C MET A 447 -1.76 -11.10 -18.82
N THR A 448 -1.14 -10.55 -17.77
CA THR A 448 -0.75 -9.13 -17.71
C THR A 448 0.17 -8.79 -18.88
N SER A 449 1.14 -9.66 -19.18
CA SER A 449 2.02 -9.54 -20.35
C SER A 449 1.25 -9.64 -21.67
N ALA A 450 0.30 -10.56 -21.78
CA ALA A 450 -0.45 -10.82 -23.01
C ALA A 450 -1.47 -9.72 -23.33
N MET A 451 -2.18 -9.19 -22.32
CA MET A 451 -3.32 -8.28 -22.51
C MET A 451 -2.92 -6.80 -22.57
N LEU A 452 -1.82 -6.39 -21.91
CA LEU A 452 -1.46 -4.98 -21.74
C LEU A 452 -0.37 -4.47 -22.71
N GLY A 453 0.11 -5.29 -23.65
CA GLY A 453 1.12 -4.87 -24.64
C GLY A 453 0.66 -3.76 -25.60
N THR A 454 -0.66 -3.63 -25.81
CA THR A 454 -1.28 -2.58 -26.64
C THR A 454 -2.06 -1.51 -25.85
N SER A 455 -2.15 -1.63 -24.52
CA SER A 455 -2.95 -0.72 -23.69
C SER A 455 -2.37 0.68 -23.57
N VAL A 456 -1.13 0.91 -24.02
CA VAL A 456 -0.54 2.25 -24.15
C VAL A 456 -1.32 3.12 -25.12
N LEU A 457 -1.91 2.51 -26.16
CA LEU A 457 -2.75 3.21 -27.12
C LEU A 457 -4.09 3.62 -26.53
N THR A 458 -4.60 2.88 -25.54
CA THR A 458 -5.78 3.28 -24.78
C THR A 458 -5.44 4.27 -23.68
N ALA A 459 -4.22 4.29 -23.13
CA ALA A 459 -3.78 5.24 -22.09
C ALA A 459 -3.80 6.71 -22.55
N THR A 460 -3.94 7.00 -23.85
CA THR A 460 -4.23 8.36 -24.33
C THR A 460 -5.60 8.86 -23.85
N SER A 461 -6.54 7.98 -23.52
CA SER A 461 -7.83 8.34 -22.89
C SER A 461 -7.63 8.97 -21.51
N ASP A 462 -6.57 8.59 -20.80
CA ASP A 462 -6.28 9.10 -19.46
C ASP A 462 -6.06 10.61 -19.48
N GLN A 463 -5.55 11.19 -20.58
CA GLN A 463 -5.43 12.65 -20.70
C GLN A 463 -6.80 13.34 -20.79
N ALA A 464 -7.78 12.72 -21.44
CA ALA A 464 -9.12 13.26 -21.54
C ALA A 464 -9.89 13.09 -20.22
N ILE A 465 -9.72 11.95 -19.54
CA ILE A 465 -10.25 11.69 -18.20
C ILE A 465 -9.63 12.67 -17.18
N MET A 466 -8.31 12.86 -17.24
CA MET A 466 -7.59 13.81 -16.41
C MET A 466 -8.07 15.24 -16.63
N ARG A 467 -8.31 15.65 -17.89
CA ARG A 467 -8.90 16.97 -18.22
C ARG A 467 -10.33 17.12 -17.72
N ALA A 468 -11.16 16.09 -17.82
CA ALA A 468 -12.51 16.11 -17.28
C ALA A 468 -12.48 16.23 -15.75
N ASN A 469 -11.65 15.44 -15.06
CA ASN A 469 -11.47 15.51 -13.61
C ASN A 469 -10.89 16.87 -13.18
N ALA A 470 -9.94 17.42 -13.93
CA ALA A 470 -9.40 18.76 -13.72
C ALA A 470 -10.48 19.85 -13.84
N GLN A 471 -11.33 19.78 -14.87
CA GLN A 471 -12.46 20.71 -15.02
C GLN A 471 -13.49 20.56 -13.91
N ALA A 472 -13.72 19.33 -13.43
CA ALA A 472 -14.59 19.07 -12.28
C ALA A 472 -14.03 19.65 -10.97
N LEU A 473 -12.70 19.78 -10.86
CA LEU A 473 -12.03 20.43 -9.75
C LEU A 473 -11.93 21.97 -9.92
N GLY A 474 -12.70 22.55 -10.85
CA GLY A 474 -12.76 24.00 -11.10
C GLY A 474 -11.57 24.60 -11.86
N PHE A 475 -10.69 23.78 -12.42
CA PHE A 475 -9.48 24.30 -13.07
C PHE A 475 -9.82 25.04 -14.38
N THR A 476 -9.26 26.24 -14.55
CA THR A 476 -9.46 27.05 -15.77
C THR A 476 -8.80 26.40 -16.99
N ARG A 477 -9.35 26.66 -18.18
CA ARG A 477 -8.86 26.11 -19.45
C ARG A 477 -7.40 26.49 -19.77
N ASP A 478 -6.94 27.63 -19.24
CA ASP A 478 -5.57 28.13 -19.39
C ASP A 478 -4.60 27.54 -18.36
N GLY A 479 -5.06 27.14 -17.17
CA GLY A 479 -4.27 26.42 -16.16
C GLY A 479 -3.93 24.98 -16.54
N MET A 480 -4.67 24.39 -17.49
CA MET A 480 -4.56 22.99 -17.93
C MET A 480 -3.55 22.74 -19.07
N ARG A 481 -2.84 23.78 -19.56
CA ARG A 481 -1.83 23.62 -20.63
C ARG A 481 -0.49 23.16 -20.05
N LEU A 482 -0.39 21.90 -19.65
CA LEU A 482 0.90 21.22 -19.73
C LEU A 482 1.24 21.11 -21.21
N SER A 483 2.14 21.97 -21.67
CA SER A 483 2.55 22.00 -23.08
C SER A 483 3.03 20.61 -23.51
N ALA A 484 2.98 20.30 -24.81
CA ALA A 484 3.59 19.07 -25.34
C ALA A 484 5.08 18.97 -24.93
N ASN A 485 5.75 20.11 -24.73
CA ASN A 485 7.10 20.20 -24.18
C ASN A 485 7.16 19.86 -22.69
N THR A 486 6.17 20.22 -21.89
CA THR A 486 6.09 19.82 -20.47
C THR A 486 5.85 18.32 -20.34
N ILE A 487 4.97 17.74 -21.17
CA ILE A 487 4.76 16.29 -21.25
C ILE A 487 6.06 15.59 -21.69
N ARG A 488 6.76 16.10 -22.71
CA ARG A 488 8.07 15.60 -23.13
C ARG A 488 9.13 15.73 -22.03
N ASN A 489 9.10 16.84 -21.29
CA ASN A 489 10.03 17.10 -20.18
C ASN A 489 9.74 16.22 -18.96
N LEU A 490 8.49 15.78 -18.72
CA LEU A 490 8.17 14.79 -17.68
C LEU A 490 8.85 13.43 -17.91
N PHE A 491 9.31 13.15 -19.14
CA PHE A 491 10.13 11.97 -19.44
C PHE A 491 11.64 12.21 -19.29
N SER A 492 12.08 13.45 -19.06
CA SER A 492 13.50 13.77 -18.82
C SER A 492 13.97 13.28 -17.45
N GLY A 493 15.28 13.05 -17.30
CA GLY A 493 15.89 12.65 -16.02
C GLY A 493 15.64 13.67 -14.91
N ASP A 494 15.67 14.97 -15.24
CA ASP A 494 15.51 16.05 -14.26
C ASP A 494 14.07 16.19 -13.77
N ALA A 495 13.07 15.94 -14.63
CA ALA A 495 11.68 15.91 -14.17
C ALA A 495 11.39 14.69 -13.28
N LYS A 496 12.03 13.54 -13.52
CA LYS A 496 11.91 12.40 -12.60
C LYS A 496 12.46 12.72 -11.21
N LYS A 497 13.56 13.47 -11.14
CA LYS A 497 14.15 13.96 -9.88
C LYS A 497 13.18 14.92 -9.17
N ALA A 498 12.71 15.95 -9.86
CA ALA A 498 11.77 16.94 -9.30
C ALA A 498 10.45 16.28 -8.82
N ASN A 499 9.90 15.34 -9.58
CA ASN A 499 8.67 14.64 -9.20
C ASN A 499 8.85 13.71 -7.98
N ALA A 500 10.04 13.17 -7.77
CA ALA A 500 10.36 12.36 -6.59
C ALA A 500 10.49 13.25 -5.33
N GLU A 501 11.11 14.42 -5.44
CA GLU A 501 11.19 15.43 -4.36
C GLU A 501 9.82 15.99 -3.98
N LEU A 502 8.90 16.05 -4.94
CA LEU A 502 7.51 16.46 -4.74
C LEU A 502 6.60 15.34 -4.22
N GLY A 503 7.08 14.09 -4.09
CA GLY A 503 6.26 12.97 -3.60
C GLY A 503 5.18 12.51 -4.58
N LEU A 504 5.31 12.85 -5.87
CA LEU A 504 4.29 12.55 -6.89
C LEU A 504 4.46 11.17 -7.56
N LEU A 505 5.65 10.56 -7.42
CA LEU A 505 6.03 9.32 -8.11
C LEU A 505 6.54 8.21 -7.18
N VAL A 506 6.33 8.32 -5.87
CA VAL A 506 6.65 7.19 -4.98
C VAL A 506 5.64 6.09 -5.25
N ASP A 507 6.13 4.92 -5.68
CA ASP A 507 5.33 3.74 -6.03
C ASP A 507 4.53 3.22 -4.81
N SER A 508 3.40 3.86 -4.49
CA SER A 508 2.37 3.38 -3.55
C SER A 508 1.66 2.13 -4.07
N HIS A 509 1.87 1.78 -5.35
CA HIS A 509 1.42 0.52 -5.96
C HIS A 509 1.90 -0.71 -5.19
N ALA A 510 3.03 -0.62 -4.48
CA ALA A 510 3.48 -1.66 -3.57
C ALA A 510 2.46 -1.97 -2.45
N ALA A 511 1.66 -0.98 -2.02
CA ALA A 511 0.68 -1.15 -0.96
C ALA A 511 -0.57 -1.93 -1.39
N VAL A 512 -0.96 -1.81 -2.65
CA VAL A 512 -2.04 -2.63 -3.22
C VAL A 512 -1.54 -4.05 -3.49
N VAL A 513 -0.29 -4.18 -3.97
CA VAL A 513 0.37 -5.49 -4.19
C VAL A 513 0.57 -6.25 -2.87
N SER A 514 0.98 -5.58 -1.79
CA SER A 514 1.12 -6.19 -0.46
C SER A 514 -0.23 -6.57 0.15
N LYS A 515 -1.30 -5.78 -0.09
CA LYS A 515 -2.67 -6.07 0.39
C LYS A 515 -3.33 -7.24 -0.35
N MET A 516 -2.78 -7.64 -1.49
CA MET A 516 -3.28 -8.71 -2.35
C MET A 516 -2.53 -10.04 -2.19
N GLY A 517 -1.73 -10.21 -1.13
CA GLY A 517 -1.17 -11.50 -0.78
C GLY A 517 0.13 -11.88 -1.50
N GLY A 518 1.03 -10.93 -1.76
CA GLY A 518 2.46 -11.26 -1.91
C GLY A 518 3.23 -10.49 -2.98
N PHE A 519 4.52 -10.29 -2.70
CA PHE A 519 5.56 -9.76 -3.59
C PHE A 519 5.96 -10.75 -4.72
N ASP A 520 5.05 -11.66 -5.07
CA ASP A 520 5.25 -12.78 -6.00
C ASP A 520 5.34 -12.35 -7.47
N LEU A 521 5.29 -11.03 -7.73
CA LEU A 521 5.56 -10.46 -9.04
C LEU A 521 7.01 -10.70 -9.52
N SER A 522 7.95 -10.99 -8.61
CA SER A 522 9.39 -10.96 -8.94
C SER A 522 10.12 -12.31 -8.96
N ARG A 523 9.54 -13.39 -8.44
CA ARG A 523 10.22 -14.71 -8.40
C ARG A 523 9.70 -15.68 -9.48
N GLY A 524 9.74 -15.26 -10.75
CA GLY A 524 9.40 -16.15 -11.88
C GLY A 524 9.66 -15.55 -13.27
N ILE A 525 9.92 -16.41 -14.28
CA ILE A 525 10.12 -16.00 -15.69
C ILE A 525 8.93 -15.21 -16.22
N THR A 526 7.73 -15.59 -15.81
CA THR A 526 6.46 -14.97 -16.20
C THR A 526 6.28 -13.57 -15.61
N GLY A 527 6.74 -13.34 -14.37
CA GLY A 527 6.79 -12.02 -13.73
C GLY A 527 7.71 -11.05 -14.45
N TRP A 528 8.88 -11.53 -14.89
CA TRP A 528 9.82 -10.75 -15.69
C TRP A 528 9.22 -10.33 -17.05
N PHE A 529 8.57 -11.26 -17.77
CA PHE A 529 7.93 -10.94 -19.04
C PHE A 529 6.80 -9.91 -18.89
N ALA A 530 6.00 -10.01 -17.82
CA ALA A 530 4.96 -9.03 -17.50
C ALA A 530 5.56 -7.64 -17.22
N GLU A 531 6.57 -7.57 -16.35
CA GLU A 531 7.24 -6.32 -15.99
C GLU A 531 7.91 -5.67 -17.21
N LYS A 532 8.66 -6.44 -18.02
CA LYS A 532 9.34 -5.93 -19.22
C LYS A 532 8.36 -5.56 -20.32
N THR A 533 7.28 -6.31 -20.54
CA THR A 533 6.26 -5.94 -21.51
C THR A 533 5.58 -4.63 -21.12
N LEU A 534 5.30 -4.40 -19.83
CA LEU A 534 4.75 -3.13 -19.33
C LEU A 534 5.75 -1.96 -19.41
N LYS A 535 7.03 -2.22 -19.17
CA LYS A 535 8.11 -1.22 -19.32
C LYS A 535 8.34 -0.86 -20.80
N TRP A 536 8.43 -1.86 -21.67
CA TRP A 536 8.75 -1.70 -23.09
C TRP A 536 7.56 -1.26 -23.94
N SER A 537 6.33 -1.55 -23.53
CA SER A 537 5.15 -0.97 -24.17
C SER A 537 5.15 0.56 -24.01
N GLY A 538 5.69 1.08 -22.91
CA GLY A 538 5.68 2.49 -22.52
C GLY A 538 4.58 2.83 -21.50
N LEU A 539 3.77 1.85 -21.08
CA LEU A 539 2.59 2.09 -20.22
C LEU A 539 2.97 2.66 -18.85
N ILE A 540 3.98 2.07 -18.21
CA ILE A 540 4.45 2.53 -16.89
C ILE A 540 5.00 3.96 -16.97
N ALA A 541 5.70 4.29 -18.05
CA ALA A 541 6.24 5.63 -18.24
C ALA A 541 5.13 6.67 -18.45
N MET A 542 4.11 6.32 -19.24
CA MET A 542 2.97 7.19 -19.52
C MET A 542 2.04 7.36 -18.31
N ASP A 543 1.73 6.29 -17.57
CA ASP A 543 0.96 6.35 -16.31
C ASP A 543 1.65 7.28 -15.31
N ARG A 544 2.96 7.07 -15.08
CA ARG A 544 3.76 7.93 -14.20
C ARG A 544 3.76 9.38 -14.67
N ALA A 545 3.93 9.63 -15.97
CA ALA A 545 3.91 10.99 -16.50
C ALA A 545 2.54 11.67 -16.30
N ASN A 546 1.43 10.97 -16.55
CA ASN A 546 0.07 11.49 -16.35
C ASN A 546 -0.20 11.76 -14.86
N LYS A 547 0.25 10.87 -13.98
CA LYS A 547 0.15 11.02 -12.52
C LYS A 547 0.94 12.21 -12.00
N ALA A 548 2.20 12.33 -12.40
CA ALA A 548 3.03 13.48 -12.06
C ALA A 548 2.45 14.79 -12.60
N ALA A 549 1.99 14.80 -13.85
CA ALA A 549 1.31 15.93 -14.46
C ALA A 549 0.10 16.41 -13.64
N PHE A 550 -0.78 15.49 -13.25
CA PHE A 550 -1.94 15.80 -12.43
C PHE A 550 -1.54 16.31 -11.03
N GLY A 551 -0.55 15.68 -10.40
CA GLY A 551 -0.03 16.10 -9.11
C GLY A 551 0.54 17.52 -9.11
N LEU A 552 1.31 17.87 -10.14
CA LEU A 552 1.83 19.23 -10.34
C LEU A 552 0.71 20.25 -10.51
N LEU A 553 -0.35 19.89 -11.24
CA LEU A 553 -1.53 20.75 -11.39
C LEU A 553 -2.22 20.97 -10.04
N MET A 554 -2.34 19.93 -9.22
CA MET A 554 -2.92 20.05 -7.88
C MET A 554 -2.10 20.98 -7.00
N TYR A 555 -0.78 20.83 -6.96
CA TYR A 555 0.12 21.69 -6.19
C TYR A 555 0.05 23.16 -6.63
N LYS A 556 0.03 23.41 -7.93
CA LYS A 556 -0.18 24.74 -8.48
C LYS A 556 -1.51 25.32 -8.02
N ASN A 557 -2.60 24.58 -8.23
CA ASN A 557 -3.95 25.07 -7.95
C ASN A 557 -4.20 25.31 -6.46
N ILE A 558 -3.75 24.39 -5.59
CA ILE A 558 -3.82 24.57 -4.13
C ILE A 558 -3.02 25.82 -3.73
N GLY A 559 -1.85 26.03 -4.33
CA GLY A 559 -1.08 27.25 -4.15
C GLY A 559 -1.85 28.52 -4.55
N GLU A 560 -2.50 28.51 -5.72
CA GLU A 560 -3.31 29.65 -6.18
C GLU A 560 -4.54 29.89 -5.30
N LEU A 561 -5.25 28.84 -4.88
CA LEU A 561 -6.43 28.94 -4.02
C LEU A 561 -6.08 29.51 -2.64
N THR A 562 -4.99 29.03 -2.03
CA THR A 562 -4.54 29.54 -0.70
C THR A 562 -4.07 30.99 -0.75
N ARG A 563 -3.74 31.53 -1.93
CA ARG A 563 -3.45 32.97 -2.13
C ARG A 563 -4.69 33.79 -2.43
N LYS A 564 -5.70 33.18 -3.05
CA LYS A 564 -6.95 33.84 -3.43
C LYS A 564 -7.93 33.93 -2.27
N PHE A 565 -8.02 32.90 -1.43
CA PHE A 565 -8.98 32.80 -0.34
C PHE A 565 -8.28 32.80 1.02
N LYS A 566 -8.75 33.66 1.93
CA LYS A 566 -8.16 33.81 3.26
C LYS A 566 -8.41 32.59 4.14
N THR A 567 -9.60 32.00 4.04
CA THR A 567 -9.99 30.80 4.78
C THR A 567 -10.51 29.72 3.83
N LEU A 568 -10.52 28.46 4.27
CA LEU A 568 -11.10 27.36 3.51
C LEU A 568 -12.62 27.56 3.33
N ASP A 569 -13.26 28.23 4.29
CA ASP A 569 -14.70 28.51 4.25
C ASP A 569 -15.09 29.50 3.14
N ASP A 570 -14.16 30.37 2.74
CA ASP A 570 -14.37 31.37 1.68
C ASP A 570 -14.30 30.77 0.27
N VAL A 571 -13.75 29.56 0.12
CA VAL A 571 -13.75 28.83 -1.15
C VAL A 571 -15.21 28.51 -1.50
N LYS A 572 -15.64 28.68 -2.76
CA LYS A 572 -17.04 28.44 -3.20
C LYS A 572 -17.10 27.44 -4.35
N GLY A 573 -18.24 26.75 -4.50
CA GLY A 573 -18.49 25.80 -5.58
C GLY A 573 -17.76 24.45 -5.39
N SER A 574 -17.50 23.76 -6.51
CA SER A 574 -16.85 22.43 -6.55
C SER A 574 -15.52 22.37 -5.78
N ASP A 575 -14.77 23.48 -5.76
CA ASP A 575 -13.42 23.54 -5.19
C ASP A 575 -13.46 23.48 -3.66
N LYS A 576 -14.49 24.09 -3.05
CA LYS A 576 -14.75 23.99 -1.60
C LYS A 576 -15.17 22.58 -1.26
N THR A 577 -16.12 22.03 -2.01
CA THR A 577 -16.66 20.69 -1.77
C THR A 577 -15.54 19.66 -1.78
N ILE A 578 -14.60 19.71 -2.73
CA ILE A 578 -13.55 18.69 -2.80
C ILE A 578 -12.48 18.88 -1.72
N LEU A 579 -12.05 20.10 -1.42
CA LEU A 579 -11.00 20.34 -0.41
C LEU A 579 -11.52 20.24 1.03
N ALA A 580 -12.73 20.75 1.30
CA ALA A 580 -13.38 20.64 2.60
C ALA A 580 -13.82 19.19 2.87
N ASN A 581 -14.41 18.49 1.89
CA ASN A 581 -14.83 17.09 2.07
C ASN A 581 -13.68 16.13 2.35
N LYS A 582 -12.44 16.54 2.08
CA LYS A 582 -11.24 15.77 2.35
C LYS A 582 -10.61 16.07 3.71
N GLY A 583 -11.29 16.84 4.57
CA GLY A 583 -10.98 17.05 5.98
C GLY A 583 -9.83 18.01 6.28
N TRP A 584 -9.60 18.99 5.40
CA TRP A 584 -8.74 20.14 5.71
C TRP A 584 -9.42 21.07 6.71
N SER A 585 -8.66 21.57 7.67
CA SER A 585 -9.08 22.62 8.60
C SER A 585 -8.64 24.00 8.12
N ASN A 586 -9.23 25.05 8.69
CA ASN A 586 -8.73 26.41 8.50
C ASN A 586 -7.29 26.60 9.02
N GLU A 587 -6.84 25.80 9.98
CA GLU A 587 -5.44 25.79 10.45
C GLU A 587 -4.51 25.27 9.35
N ASP A 588 -4.85 24.13 8.73
CA ASP A 588 -4.09 23.57 7.62
C ASP A 588 -4.01 24.58 6.46
N TRP A 589 -5.14 25.24 6.16
CA TRP A 589 -5.24 26.27 5.13
C TRP A 589 -4.32 27.45 5.40
N ALA A 590 -4.31 27.95 6.64
CA ALA A 590 -3.45 29.06 7.05
C ALA A 590 -1.96 28.69 6.96
N ILE A 591 -1.59 27.45 7.33
CA ILE A 591 -0.21 26.96 7.20
C ILE A 591 0.21 26.92 5.72
N MET A 592 -0.65 26.39 4.84
CA MET A 592 -0.38 26.41 3.40
C MET A 592 -0.35 27.84 2.85
N ALA A 593 -1.21 28.74 3.31
CA ALA A 593 -1.19 30.15 2.90
C ALA A 593 0.14 30.84 3.30
N ALA A 594 0.71 30.48 4.46
CA ALA A 594 2.00 30.99 4.93
C ALA A 594 3.21 30.40 4.18
N ALA A 595 3.08 29.23 3.56
CA ALA A 595 4.17 28.55 2.87
C ALA A 595 4.48 29.18 1.50
N ASP A 596 5.70 29.64 1.26
CA ASP A 596 6.12 30.24 -0.02
C ASP A 596 6.02 29.24 -1.18
N LEU A 597 5.33 29.61 -2.26
CA LEU A 597 5.29 28.78 -3.46
C LEU A 597 6.72 28.54 -3.98
N LYS A 598 7.01 27.30 -4.40
CA LYS A 598 8.33 26.91 -4.92
C LYS A 598 8.22 26.49 -6.39
N PRO A 599 9.30 26.65 -7.17
CA PRO A 599 9.33 26.13 -8.53
C PRO A 599 9.26 24.61 -8.51
N MET A 600 8.28 24.04 -9.20
CA MET A 600 8.06 22.59 -9.27
C MET A 600 8.70 21.94 -10.50
N THR A 601 9.15 22.76 -11.47
CA THR A 601 9.79 22.30 -12.70
C THR A 601 10.92 23.26 -13.07
N THR A 602 11.86 22.80 -13.88
CA THR A 602 12.93 23.64 -14.48
C THR A 602 12.38 24.80 -15.30
N ALA A 603 11.12 24.71 -15.77
CA ALA A 603 10.41 25.78 -16.45
C ALA A 603 9.81 26.85 -15.52
N GLY A 604 10.00 26.75 -14.19
CA GLY A 604 9.63 27.80 -13.24
C GLY A 604 8.16 27.84 -12.81
N HIS A 605 7.36 26.80 -13.08
CA HIS A 605 5.98 26.74 -12.59
C HIS A 605 5.96 26.69 -11.06
N MET A 606 5.42 27.72 -10.42
CA MET A 606 5.31 27.83 -8.97
C MET A 606 4.10 27.05 -8.45
N GLY A 607 4.27 26.36 -7.32
CA GLY A 607 3.16 25.68 -6.65
C GLY A 607 3.43 25.42 -5.17
N MET A 608 2.41 24.93 -4.49
CA MET A 608 2.47 24.52 -3.09
C MET A 608 3.21 23.19 -2.98
N THR A 609 4.40 23.18 -2.37
CA THR A 609 5.19 21.96 -2.22
C THR A 609 5.27 21.55 -0.75
N PRO A 610 5.46 20.25 -0.43
CA PRO A 610 5.68 19.82 0.95
C PRO A 610 6.86 20.54 1.61
N ASP A 611 7.96 20.78 0.88
CA ASP A 611 9.12 21.48 1.43
C ASP A 611 8.85 22.96 1.72
N ALA A 612 7.95 23.60 0.96
CA ALA A 612 7.49 24.95 1.29
C ALA A 612 6.74 24.98 2.63
N ILE A 613 5.89 23.97 2.89
CA ILE A 613 5.15 23.83 4.15
C ILE A 613 6.12 23.58 5.30
N TYR A 614 7.12 22.72 5.10
CA TYR A 614 8.16 22.47 6.11
C TYR A 614 9.04 23.70 6.40
N ALA A 615 9.17 24.63 5.44
CA ALA A 615 9.94 25.85 5.60
C ALA A 615 9.20 26.97 6.36
N VAL A 616 7.90 26.82 6.66
CA VAL A 616 7.15 27.82 7.44
C VAL A 616 7.77 27.98 8.83
N PRO A 617 8.11 29.18 9.31
CA PRO A 617 8.75 29.39 10.62
C PRO A 617 7.90 28.97 11.84
N ASP A 618 8.55 28.58 12.95
CA ASP A 618 7.87 28.09 14.17
C ASP A 618 6.96 29.15 14.82
N ASP A 619 7.37 30.41 14.78
CA ASP A 619 6.61 31.55 15.29
C ASP A 619 5.31 31.76 14.50
N VAL A 620 5.36 31.56 13.17
CA VAL A 620 4.18 31.63 12.31
C VAL A 620 3.21 30.48 12.62
N ILE A 621 3.71 29.24 12.75
CA ILE A 621 2.87 28.10 13.16
C ILE A 621 2.21 28.37 14.52
N THR A 622 2.98 28.86 15.49
CA THR A 622 2.48 29.19 16.83
C THR A 622 1.39 30.25 16.77
N SER A 623 1.55 31.27 15.91
CA SER A 623 0.52 32.30 15.68
C SER A 623 -0.74 31.73 15.04
N ILE A 624 -0.62 30.82 14.07
CA ILE A 624 -1.76 30.19 13.41
C ILE A 624 -2.54 29.31 14.41
N MET A 625 -1.83 28.63 15.30
CA MET A 625 -2.41 27.72 16.29
C MET A 625 -2.80 28.40 17.62
N ALA A 626 -2.74 29.74 17.71
CA ALA A 626 -2.89 30.48 18.96
C ALA A 626 -4.19 30.14 19.71
N ASP A 627 -5.32 30.06 19.01
CA ASP A 627 -6.61 29.73 19.61
C ASP A 627 -6.63 28.32 20.20
N ARG A 628 -6.07 27.35 19.47
CA ARG A 628 -6.00 25.96 19.92
C ARG A 628 -5.02 25.79 21.07
N ILE A 629 -3.91 26.53 21.08
CA ILE A 629 -2.96 26.60 22.19
C ILE A 629 -3.65 27.16 23.44
N ALA A 630 -4.42 28.25 23.29
CA ALA A 630 -5.20 28.83 24.38
C ALA A 630 -6.24 27.83 24.91
N GLN A 631 -6.92 27.10 24.03
CA GLN A 631 -7.86 26.03 24.43
C GLN A 631 -7.18 24.89 25.20
N VAL A 632 -5.98 24.47 24.81
CA VAL A 632 -5.22 23.44 25.53
C VAL A 632 -4.85 23.92 26.93
N ARG A 633 -4.38 25.17 27.07
CA ARG A 633 -4.06 25.76 28.39
C ARG A 633 -5.31 25.91 29.26
N ALA A 634 -6.39 26.46 28.70
CA ALA A 634 -7.66 26.62 29.42
C ALA A 634 -8.25 25.28 29.84
N GLY A 635 -8.15 24.25 29.00
CA GLY A 635 -8.57 22.89 29.33
C GLY A 635 -7.76 22.28 30.49
N SER A 636 -6.46 22.58 30.54
CA SER A 636 -5.59 22.18 31.66
C SER A 636 -6.02 22.84 32.98
N GLU A 637 -6.28 24.14 32.94
CA GLU A 637 -6.77 24.89 34.11
C GLU A 637 -8.15 24.41 34.58
N ALA A 638 -9.07 24.14 33.65
CA ALA A 638 -10.39 23.60 33.95
C ALA A 638 -10.30 22.20 34.56
N ALA A 639 -9.42 21.34 34.04
CA ALA A 639 -9.19 20.01 34.60
C ALA A 639 -8.62 20.07 36.02
N LEU A 640 -7.71 21.02 36.29
CA LEU A 640 -7.18 21.27 37.63
C LEU A 640 -8.29 21.76 38.59
N ALA A 641 -9.13 22.70 38.14
CA ALA A 641 -10.25 23.22 38.93
C ALA A 641 -11.29 22.13 39.26
N ALA A 642 -11.52 21.19 38.35
CA ALA A 642 -12.44 20.07 38.56
C ALA A 642 -11.98 19.07 39.63
N LEU A 643 -10.72 19.12 40.08
CA LEU A 643 -10.22 18.26 41.16
C LEU A 643 -10.69 18.67 42.56
N GLY A 644 -11.32 19.85 42.71
CA GLY A 644 -11.84 20.35 43.97
C GLY A 644 -10.74 20.76 44.96
N ASP A 645 -11.08 20.79 46.25
CA ASP A 645 -10.17 21.25 47.31
C ASP A 645 -9.03 20.24 47.55
N LEU A 646 -7.82 20.65 47.18
CA LEU A 646 -6.58 19.93 47.42
C LEU A 646 -5.71 20.69 48.43
N PRO A 647 -4.93 20.01 49.28
CA PRO A 647 -3.93 20.66 50.11
C PRO A 647 -2.97 21.53 49.28
N PRO A 648 -2.52 22.70 49.76
CA PRO A 648 -1.77 23.68 48.95
C PRO A 648 -0.55 23.11 48.22
N GLU A 649 0.23 22.27 48.92
CA GLU A 649 1.41 21.59 48.35
C GLU A 649 1.04 20.60 47.23
N ARG A 650 -0.08 19.88 47.38
CA ARG A 650 -0.56 18.94 46.37
C ARG A 650 -1.13 19.69 45.17
N LEU A 651 -1.87 20.77 45.40
CA LEU A 651 -2.38 21.63 44.35
C LEU A 651 -1.25 22.21 43.51
N LYS A 652 -0.19 22.72 44.16
CA LYS A 652 1.01 23.24 43.46
C LYS A 652 1.66 22.18 42.57
N ARG A 653 1.94 20.98 43.10
CA ARG A 653 2.54 19.88 42.32
C ARG A 653 1.63 19.42 41.18
N MET A 654 0.32 19.37 41.39
CA MET A 654 -0.62 19.01 40.34
C MET A 654 -0.66 20.08 39.25
N LYS A 655 -0.71 21.35 39.62
CA LYS A 655 -0.62 22.47 38.67
C LYS A 655 0.64 22.38 37.81
N GLU A 656 1.81 22.23 38.42
CA GLU A 656 3.08 22.07 37.71
C GLU A 656 3.05 20.88 36.72
N ALA A 657 2.43 19.77 37.10
CA ALA A 657 2.30 18.60 36.23
C ALA A 657 1.31 18.83 35.07
N PHE A 658 0.18 19.49 35.32
CA PHE A 658 -0.83 19.83 34.31
C PHE A 658 -0.29 20.87 33.32
N ASP A 659 0.42 21.89 33.80
CA ASP A 659 1.06 22.92 32.96
C ASP A 659 2.16 22.27 32.09
N ALA A 660 3.00 21.39 32.66
CA ALA A 660 3.99 20.66 31.89
C ALA A 660 3.36 19.74 30.82
N GLU A 661 2.24 19.09 31.13
CA GLU A 661 1.50 18.23 30.18
C GLU A 661 0.86 19.06 29.04
N ALA A 662 0.32 20.23 29.36
CA ALA A 662 -0.22 21.18 28.39
C ALA A 662 0.88 21.68 27.44
N GLU A 663 2.02 22.12 27.97
CA GLU A 663 3.15 22.60 27.18
C GLU A 663 3.79 21.49 26.32
N GLN A 664 3.86 20.25 26.83
CA GLN A 664 4.27 19.09 26.02
C GLN A 664 3.28 18.82 24.87
N THR A 665 1.98 18.96 25.13
CA THR A 665 0.95 18.79 24.11
C THR A 665 1.03 19.89 23.05
N ILE A 666 1.22 21.15 23.46
CA ILE A 666 1.44 22.30 22.56
C ILE A 666 2.68 22.08 21.70
N THR A 667 3.81 21.69 22.31
CA THR A 667 5.06 21.44 21.60
C THR A 667 4.88 20.35 20.53
N ARG A 668 4.17 19.26 20.86
CA ARG A 668 3.85 18.19 19.91
C ARG A 668 2.94 18.67 18.78
N MET A 669 1.91 19.45 19.11
CA MET A 669 0.98 20.02 18.15
C MET A 669 1.69 20.92 17.14
N VAL A 670 2.49 21.87 17.62
CA VAL A 670 3.26 22.81 16.76
C VAL A 670 4.26 22.05 15.89
N ARG A 671 5.00 21.09 16.47
CA ARG A 671 5.95 20.25 15.73
C ARG A 671 5.28 19.49 14.58
N ASN A 672 4.11 18.90 14.84
CA ASN A 672 3.43 18.05 13.87
C ASN A 672 2.56 18.84 12.88
N ALA A 673 2.25 20.11 13.16
CA ALA A 673 1.37 20.91 12.31
C ALA A 673 1.84 20.96 10.84
N ARG A 674 3.15 21.17 10.61
CA ARG A 674 3.73 21.16 9.26
C ARG A 674 3.62 19.78 8.60
N ALA A 675 3.94 18.73 9.36
CA ALA A 675 3.88 17.36 8.86
C ALA A 675 2.45 16.98 8.51
N GLU A 676 1.47 17.31 9.35
CA GLU A 676 0.06 17.04 9.09
C GLU A 676 -0.45 17.81 7.87
N ALA A 677 -0.11 19.09 7.72
CA ALA A 677 -0.47 19.87 6.54
C ALA A 677 0.17 19.31 5.25
N ALA A 678 1.46 18.96 5.28
CA ALA A 678 2.16 18.36 4.15
C ALA A 678 1.60 16.97 3.79
N GLN A 679 1.32 16.12 4.78
CA GLN A 679 0.73 14.80 4.59
C GLN A 679 -0.69 14.89 4.05
N LYS A 680 -1.50 15.86 4.49
CA LYS A 680 -2.83 16.11 3.92
C LYS A 680 -2.76 16.57 2.47
N LEU A 681 -1.82 17.46 2.14
CA LEU A 681 -1.54 17.85 0.74
C LEU A 681 -1.19 16.63 -0.11
N LEU A 682 -0.25 15.79 0.36
CA LEU A 682 0.19 14.58 -0.33
C LEU A 682 -0.92 13.54 -0.45
N GLY A 683 -1.66 13.28 0.64
CA GLY A 683 -2.74 12.30 0.71
C GLY A 683 -3.87 12.62 -0.26
N ILE A 684 -4.34 13.88 -0.28
CA ILE A 684 -5.37 14.32 -1.23
C ILE A 684 -4.85 14.26 -2.65
N THR A 685 -3.66 14.82 -2.90
CA THR A 685 -3.08 14.84 -4.25
C THR A 685 -2.96 13.42 -4.79
N HIS A 686 -2.53 12.47 -3.95
CA HIS A 686 -2.43 11.07 -4.33
C HIS A 686 -3.79 10.41 -4.53
N GLY A 687 -4.76 10.64 -3.63
CA GLY A 687 -6.11 10.09 -3.73
C GLY A 687 -6.86 10.60 -4.98
N GLU A 688 -6.72 11.87 -5.31
CA GLU A 688 -7.28 12.47 -6.53
C GLU A 688 -6.54 11.99 -7.78
N MET A 689 -5.22 11.77 -7.70
CA MET A 689 -4.42 11.23 -8.79
C MET A 689 -4.74 9.77 -9.11
N THR A 690 -4.90 8.91 -8.10
CA THR A 690 -5.27 7.50 -8.29
C THR A 690 -6.70 7.35 -8.78
N SER A 691 -7.56 8.29 -8.42
CA SER A 691 -8.88 8.45 -9.02
C SER A 691 -8.72 8.89 -10.49
N ALA A 692 -8.10 10.04 -10.77
CA ALA A 692 -8.04 10.61 -12.12
C ALA A 692 -7.31 9.71 -13.16
N VAL A 693 -6.45 8.80 -12.72
CA VAL A 693 -5.75 7.83 -13.56
C VAL A 693 -6.00 6.40 -13.04
N THR A 694 -7.04 5.75 -13.57
CA THR A 694 -7.43 4.39 -13.17
C THR A 694 -6.38 3.37 -13.62
N THR A 695 -5.56 2.90 -12.69
CA THR A 695 -4.60 1.82 -12.97
C THR A 695 -5.19 0.44 -12.79
N ALA A 696 -4.71 -0.50 -13.61
CA ALA A 696 -5.20 -1.87 -13.81
C ALA A 696 -5.19 -2.81 -12.58
N THR A 697 -4.90 -2.33 -11.37
CA THR A 697 -4.44 -3.18 -10.26
C THR A 697 -5.11 -2.95 -8.91
N GLY A 698 -6.01 -1.99 -8.78
CA GLY A 698 -6.64 -1.73 -7.49
C GLY A 698 -8.06 -1.26 -7.67
N LEU A 699 -9.02 -2.10 -7.27
CA LEU A 699 -10.27 -1.74 -6.57
C LEU A 699 -11.15 -3.01 -6.46
N ASP A 700 -11.87 -3.14 -5.35
CA ASP A 700 -12.94 -4.13 -5.07
C ASP A 700 -12.62 -5.64 -5.08
N THR A 701 -12.09 -6.13 -3.95
CA THR A 701 -12.09 -7.56 -3.58
C THR A 701 -12.79 -7.91 -2.25
N TYR A 702 -13.40 -6.94 -1.55
CA TYR A 702 -13.95 -7.18 -0.19
C TYR A 702 -15.31 -7.90 -0.15
N ALA A 703 -15.90 -8.22 -1.30
CA ALA A 703 -17.31 -8.65 -1.38
C ALA A 703 -17.54 -10.15 -1.59
N ARG A 704 -16.53 -11.00 -1.80
CA ARG A 704 -16.76 -12.44 -2.06
C ARG A 704 -15.64 -13.30 -1.50
N ASP A 705 -15.85 -13.89 -0.31
CA ASP A 705 -14.92 -14.87 0.23
C ASP A 705 -15.02 -16.23 -0.49
N ASP A 706 -16.17 -16.49 -1.09
CA ASP A 706 -16.63 -17.79 -1.60
C ASP A 706 -16.08 -18.15 -2.98
N ALA A 707 -15.46 -17.19 -3.68
CA ALA A 707 -14.86 -17.42 -4.99
C ALA A 707 -13.39 -17.88 -4.82
N GLY A 708 -13.03 -19.04 -5.38
CA GLY A 708 -11.65 -19.53 -5.34
C GLY A 708 -10.62 -18.50 -5.85
N GLN A 709 -9.36 -18.61 -5.40
CA GLN A 709 -8.28 -17.64 -5.69
C GLN A 709 -8.08 -17.34 -7.19
N LEU A 710 -8.40 -18.31 -8.05
CA LEU A 710 -8.40 -18.17 -9.51
C LEU A 710 -9.44 -17.14 -9.99
N ILE A 711 -10.69 -17.24 -9.54
CA ILE A 711 -11.78 -16.31 -9.89
C ILE A 711 -11.51 -14.91 -9.32
N LYS A 712 -10.97 -14.83 -8.09
CA LYS A 712 -10.51 -13.56 -7.49
C LYS A 712 -9.44 -12.89 -8.36
N SER A 713 -8.48 -13.67 -8.88
CA SER A 713 -7.44 -13.16 -9.78
C SER A 713 -7.98 -12.70 -11.15
N PHE A 714 -9.03 -13.34 -11.66
CA PHE A 714 -9.68 -12.95 -12.91
C PHE A 714 -10.54 -11.69 -12.77
N MET A 715 -11.23 -11.52 -11.64
CA MET A 715 -12.01 -10.30 -11.38
C MET A 715 -11.15 -9.04 -11.35
N LEU A 716 -9.86 -9.13 -11.00
CA LEU A 716 -8.93 -7.99 -11.01
C LEU A 716 -8.90 -7.27 -12.38
N PHE A 717 -8.87 -7.99 -13.50
CA PHE A 717 -8.87 -7.36 -14.83
C PHE A 717 -10.20 -6.68 -15.19
N LYS A 718 -11.29 -7.06 -14.52
CA LYS A 718 -12.61 -6.42 -14.67
C LYS A 718 -12.77 -5.23 -13.73
N THR A 719 -12.13 -5.26 -12.56
CA THR A 719 -12.29 -4.20 -11.54
C THR A 719 -11.89 -2.82 -12.02
N THR A 720 -10.95 -2.70 -12.96
CA THR A 720 -10.47 -1.40 -13.45
C THR A 720 -11.52 -0.64 -14.30
N PRO A 721 -12.18 -1.24 -15.31
CA PRO A 721 -13.35 -0.64 -15.95
C PRO A 721 -14.49 -0.29 -14.99
N PHE A 722 -14.81 -1.17 -14.03
CA PHE A 722 -15.85 -0.92 -13.03
C PHE A 722 -15.48 0.24 -12.10
N ALA A 723 -14.22 0.34 -11.69
CA ALA A 723 -13.69 1.43 -10.88
C ALA A 723 -13.79 2.77 -11.60
N GLY A 724 -13.36 2.84 -12.87
CA GLY A 724 -13.45 4.07 -13.66
C GLY A 724 -14.88 4.53 -13.88
N PHE A 725 -15.81 3.60 -14.11
CA PHE A 725 -17.24 3.94 -14.20
C PHE A 725 -17.83 4.37 -12.84
N ARG A 726 -17.54 3.64 -11.76
CA ARG A 726 -17.99 4.01 -10.41
C ARG A 726 -17.49 5.41 -10.05
N GLN A 727 -16.25 5.72 -10.41
CA GLN A 727 -15.67 7.03 -10.17
C GLN A 727 -16.27 8.12 -11.06
N LEU A 728 -16.58 7.82 -12.33
CA LEU A 728 -17.37 8.71 -13.19
C LEU A 728 -18.71 9.07 -12.55
N VAL A 729 -19.44 8.06 -12.07
CA VAL A 729 -20.74 8.26 -11.41
C VAL A 729 -20.58 9.03 -10.11
N ASN A 730 -19.60 8.65 -9.28
CA ASN A 730 -19.33 9.32 -8.01
C ASN A 730 -18.99 10.80 -8.23
N ARG A 731 -18.07 11.10 -9.15
CA ARG A 731 -17.68 12.47 -9.46
C ARG A 731 -18.80 13.28 -10.10
N ALA A 732 -19.61 12.69 -10.96
CA ALA A 732 -20.78 13.38 -11.52
C ALA A 732 -21.78 13.79 -10.43
N ASN A 733 -21.95 12.94 -9.42
CA ASN A 733 -22.80 13.21 -8.26
C ASN A 733 -22.18 14.24 -7.28
N ASP A 734 -20.86 14.48 -7.30
CA ASP A 734 -20.18 15.50 -6.48
C ASP A 734 -20.35 16.93 -6.99
N LEU A 735 -20.82 17.05 -8.22
CA LEU A 735 -20.86 18.31 -8.95
C LEU A 735 -22.30 18.79 -9.06
N ASP A 736 -22.48 20.12 -9.03
CA ASP A 736 -23.75 20.73 -9.37
C ASP A 736 -24.18 20.33 -10.79
N THR A 737 -25.49 20.41 -11.09
CA THR A 737 -26.10 19.83 -12.30
C THR A 737 -25.42 20.23 -13.61
N VAL A 738 -25.01 21.51 -13.72
CA VAL A 738 -24.35 22.03 -14.93
C VAL A 738 -22.88 21.60 -15.03
N PRO A 739 -22.04 21.75 -13.98
CA PRO A 739 -20.71 21.14 -13.93
C PRO A 739 -20.70 19.61 -14.13
N ALA A 740 -21.66 18.88 -13.55
CA ALA A 740 -21.82 17.43 -13.72
C ALA A 740 -22.07 17.05 -15.17
N LEU A 741 -22.97 17.75 -15.86
CA LEU A 741 -23.25 17.53 -17.28
C LEU A 741 -22.01 17.81 -18.16
N LYS A 742 -21.29 18.89 -17.88
CA LYS A 742 -20.04 19.23 -18.59
C LYS A 742 -18.94 18.19 -18.34
N PHE A 743 -18.81 17.71 -17.11
CA PHE A 743 -17.89 16.65 -16.74
C PHE A 743 -18.23 15.34 -17.47
N LEU A 744 -19.48 14.87 -17.39
CA LEU A 744 -19.96 13.66 -18.07
C LEU A 744 -19.78 13.75 -19.58
N ALA A 745 -20.16 14.86 -20.21
CA ALA A 745 -20.00 15.07 -21.64
C ALA A 745 -18.53 15.05 -22.06
N SER A 746 -17.65 15.73 -21.30
CA SER A 746 -16.21 15.78 -21.59
C SER A 746 -15.54 14.42 -21.37
N TYR A 747 -15.98 13.68 -20.35
CA TYR A 747 -15.51 12.33 -20.07
C TYR A 747 -15.94 11.35 -21.17
N ILE A 748 -17.23 11.32 -21.53
CA ILE A 748 -17.78 10.44 -22.57
C ILE A 748 -17.14 10.75 -23.93
N ALA A 749 -17.10 12.03 -24.32
CA ALA A 749 -16.47 12.42 -25.58
C ALA A 749 -14.98 12.07 -25.59
N GLY A 750 -14.28 12.33 -24.48
CA GLY A 750 -12.88 12.02 -24.29
C GLY A 750 -12.53 10.54 -24.41
N THR A 751 -13.26 9.67 -23.69
CA THR A 751 -13.04 8.23 -23.72
C THR A 751 -13.46 7.62 -25.05
N THR A 752 -14.51 8.15 -25.70
CA THR A 752 -14.95 7.70 -27.03
C THR A 752 -13.91 8.05 -28.11
N LEU A 753 -13.39 9.29 -28.12
CA LEU A 753 -12.36 9.69 -29.08
C LEU A 753 -11.07 8.88 -28.90
N ALA A 754 -10.68 8.62 -27.65
CA ALA A 754 -9.52 7.79 -27.37
C ALA A 754 -9.75 6.31 -27.71
N GLY A 755 -10.96 5.78 -27.48
CA GLY A 755 -11.34 4.45 -27.93
C GLY A 755 -11.34 4.33 -29.45
N MET A 756 -11.75 5.38 -30.17
CA MET A 756 -11.66 5.45 -31.63
C MET A 756 -10.20 5.42 -32.09
N PHE A 757 -9.35 6.26 -31.49
CA PHE A 757 -7.91 6.25 -31.76
C PHE A 757 -7.30 4.86 -31.51
N ALA A 758 -7.62 4.23 -30.38
CA ALA A 758 -7.14 2.90 -30.05
C ALA A 758 -7.63 1.82 -31.04
N ASN A 759 -8.88 1.90 -31.49
CA ASN A 759 -9.43 1.00 -32.50
C ASN A 759 -8.73 1.19 -33.86
N GLN A 760 -8.53 2.44 -34.29
CA GLN A 760 -7.81 2.77 -35.54
C GLN A 760 -6.36 2.28 -35.52
N MET A 761 -5.63 2.58 -34.44
CA MET A 761 -4.26 2.13 -34.27
C MET A 761 -4.18 0.61 -34.18
N ASN A 762 -5.09 -0.04 -33.46
CA ASN A 762 -5.09 -1.50 -33.39
C ASN A 762 -5.37 -2.14 -34.77
N SER A 763 -6.26 -1.56 -35.58
CA SER A 763 -6.49 -2.02 -36.95
C SER A 763 -5.20 -1.97 -37.77
N LEU A 764 -4.55 -0.80 -37.81
CA LEU A 764 -3.28 -0.59 -38.52
C LEU A 764 -2.18 -1.54 -38.04
N LEU A 765 -1.99 -1.67 -36.72
CA LEU A 765 -0.95 -2.51 -36.11
C LEU A 765 -1.21 -4.02 -36.24
N THR A 766 -2.41 -4.42 -36.65
CA THR A 766 -2.71 -5.80 -37.03
C THR A 766 -2.51 -6.08 -38.52
N GLY A 767 -2.13 -5.08 -39.32
CA GLY A 767 -2.00 -5.20 -40.78
C GLY A 767 -3.28 -4.87 -41.55
N ASN A 768 -4.31 -4.37 -40.87
CA ASN A 768 -5.60 -3.99 -41.45
C ASN A 768 -5.65 -2.50 -41.78
N ASP A 769 -6.48 -2.12 -42.75
CA ASP A 769 -6.78 -0.70 -43.01
C ASP A 769 -7.57 -0.07 -41.85
N PRO A 770 -7.59 1.27 -41.74
CA PRO A 770 -8.43 1.98 -40.79
C PRO A 770 -9.90 1.56 -40.85
N LEU A 771 -10.55 1.61 -39.70
CA LEU A 771 -11.99 1.42 -39.59
C LEU A 771 -12.70 2.65 -40.16
N ASP A 772 -13.82 2.42 -40.84
CA ASP A 772 -14.64 3.49 -41.39
C ASP A 772 -15.37 4.25 -40.27
N MET A 773 -15.00 5.52 -40.05
CA MET A 773 -15.58 6.37 -39.01
C MET A 773 -16.92 6.98 -39.42
N THR A 774 -17.38 6.81 -40.66
CA THR A 774 -18.72 7.24 -41.09
C THR A 774 -19.81 6.31 -40.54
N LYS A 775 -19.44 5.10 -40.13
CA LYS A 775 -20.37 4.09 -39.61
C LYS A 775 -20.67 4.31 -38.11
N PRO A 776 -21.96 4.33 -37.71
CA PRO A 776 -22.33 4.43 -36.29
C PRO A 776 -21.77 3.30 -35.43
N THR A 777 -21.68 2.09 -35.99
CA THR A 777 -21.12 0.92 -35.32
C THR A 777 -19.67 1.11 -34.89
N THR A 778 -18.87 1.84 -35.66
CA THR A 778 -17.46 2.14 -35.33
C THR A 778 -17.37 3.06 -34.11
N TRP A 779 -18.30 4.02 -33.97
CA TRP A 779 -18.37 4.91 -32.79
C TRP A 779 -18.90 4.20 -31.55
N VAL A 780 -19.83 3.26 -31.71
CA VAL A 780 -20.24 2.36 -30.60
C VAL A 780 -19.06 1.50 -30.15
N GLN A 781 -18.30 0.91 -31.07
CA GLN A 781 -17.08 0.17 -30.75
C GLN A 781 -16.03 1.05 -30.07
N ALA A 782 -15.93 2.33 -30.45
CA ALA A 782 -15.03 3.30 -29.83
C ALA A 782 -15.45 3.63 -28.39
N LEU A 783 -16.75 3.86 -28.14
CA LEU A 783 -17.29 4.06 -26.80
C LEU A 783 -17.05 2.85 -25.89
N LEU A 784 -17.24 1.63 -26.42
CA LEU A 784 -17.00 0.37 -25.69
C LEU A 784 -15.49 0.16 -25.43
N LYS A 785 -14.62 0.47 -26.38
CA LYS A 785 -13.15 0.37 -26.25
C LYS A 785 -12.56 1.40 -25.29
N GLY A 786 -13.18 2.58 -25.19
CA GLY A 786 -12.81 3.69 -24.29
C GLY A 786 -12.87 3.35 -22.80
N GLY A 787 -13.38 2.16 -22.42
CA GLY A 787 -13.17 1.55 -21.11
C GLY A 787 -14.21 1.87 -20.04
N SER A 788 -15.09 2.86 -20.25
CA SER A 788 -16.07 3.28 -19.22
C SER A 788 -17.49 2.76 -19.41
N PHE A 789 -17.89 2.34 -20.63
CA PHE A 789 -19.26 1.87 -20.92
C PHE A 789 -19.32 0.48 -21.54
N GLY A 790 -18.17 -0.20 -21.69
CA GLY A 790 -18.00 -1.51 -22.33
C GLY A 790 -18.86 -2.66 -21.76
N ILE A 791 -19.45 -2.49 -20.58
CA ILE A 791 -20.17 -3.52 -19.82
C ILE A 791 -21.70 -3.32 -19.90
N TYR A 792 -22.19 -2.15 -20.34
CA TYR A 792 -23.59 -1.74 -20.15
C TYR A 792 -24.31 -1.28 -21.43
N GLY A 793 -23.85 -1.76 -22.60
CA GLY A 793 -24.44 -1.42 -23.91
C GLY A 793 -25.96 -1.57 -24.01
N ASP A 794 -26.55 -2.53 -23.26
CA ASP A 794 -28.00 -2.80 -23.25
C ASP A 794 -28.82 -1.87 -22.33
N PHE A 795 -28.19 -1.16 -21.39
CA PHE A 795 -28.90 -0.28 -20.45
C PHE A 795 -29.19 1.11 -21.07
N LEU A 796 -28.41 1.51 -22.08
CA LEU A 796 -28.52 2.83 -22.74
C LEU A 796 -29.26 2.78 -24.09
N PHE A 797 -29.40 1.61 -24.71
CA PHE A 797 -30.09 1.43 -25.99
C PHE A 797 -31.17 0.36 -25.89
N GLN A 798 -32.13 0.59 -25.01
CA GLN A 798 -33.18 -0.38 -24.70
C GLN A 798 -34.30 -0.46 -25.75
N ASP A 799 -34.02 -0.19 -27.03
CA ASP A 799 -35.05 -0.36 -28.07
C ASP A 799 -34.63 -0.98 -29.42
N HIS A 800 -33.35 -1.06 -29.81
CA HIS A 800 -33.04 -1.62 -31.15
C HIS A 800 -31.65 -2.29 -31.26
N THR A 801 -31.50 -3.51 -30.75
CA THR A 801 -30.50 -4.46 -31.30
C THR A 801 -30.98 -5.91 -31.20
N GLN A 802 -30.97 -6.61 -32.32
CA GLN A 802 -31.55 -7.94 -32.56
C GLN A 802 -30.77 -9.14 -31.98
N TYR A 803 -29.90 -8.94 -30.99
CA TYR A 803 -29.12 -10.02 -30.39
C TYR A 803 -29.28 -10.04 -28.86
N GLY A 804 -30.32 -10.72 -28.41
CA GLY A 804 -30.62 -10.94 -26.99
C GLY A 804 -29.69 -11.96 -26.34
N SER A 805 -28.49 -11.54 -25.94
CA SER A 805 -27.62 -12.34 -25.06
C SER A 805 -27.67 -11.80 -23.63
N SER A 806 -28.04 -12.64 -22.67
CA SER A 806 -28.10 -12.30 -21.24
C SER A 806 -26.73 -11.90 -20.68
N ILE A 807 -26.74 -11.10 -19.61
CA ILE A 807 -25.56 -10.54 -18.91
C ILE A 807 -24.45 -11.59 -18.66
N ALA A 808 -24.79 -12.87 -18.45
CA ALA A 808 -23.82 -13.95 -18.25
C ALA A 808 -22.98 -14.29 -19.51
N ALA A 809 -23.52 -14.14 -20.71
CA ALA A 809 -22.82 -14.44 -21.97
C ALA A 809 -21.81 -13.34 -22.36
N THR A 810 -22.15 -12.07 -22.11
CA THR A 810 -21.28 -10.90 -22.38
C THR A 810 -20.14 -10.79 -21.35
N ILE A 811 -20.35 -11.30 -20.13
CA ILE A 811 -19.34 -11.35 -19.06
C ILE A 811 -18.21 -12.35 -19.39
N GLY A 812 -18.50 -13.39 -20.17
CA GLY A 812 -17.65 -14.56 -20.37
C GLY A 812 -16.63 -14.54 -21.52
N GLY A 813 -16.17 -13.37 -21.97
CA GLY A 813 -15.30 -13.22 -23.15
C GLY A 813 -13.90 -13.91 -23.11
N PRO A 814 -12.88 -13.41 -23.85
CA PRO A 814 -11.56 -14.06 -24.06
C PRO A 814 -10.85 -14.60 -22.82
N VAL A 815 -11.19 -14.06 -21.64
CA VAL A 815 -10.70 -14.49 -20.33
C VAL A 815 -11.20 -15.89 -19.92
N LEU A 816 -12.49 -16.22 -20.13
CA LEU A 816 -12.99 -17.58 -19.84
C LEU A 816 -12.48 -18.58 -20.88
N SER A 817 -12.41 -18.18 -22.14
CA SER A 817 -11.76 -18.95 -23.22
C SER A 817 -10.31 -19.32 -22.87
N PHE A 818 -9.57 -18.40 -22.25
CA PHE A 818 -8.19 -18.63 -21.82
C PHE A 818 -8.10 -19.52 -20.57
N ALA A 819 -8.96 -19.29 -19.57
CA ALA A 819 -9.05 -20.13 -18.37
C ALA A 819 -9.42 -21.59 -18.74
N GLU A 820 -10.37 -21.77 -19.65
CA GLU A 820 -10.79 -23.06 -20.16
C GLU A 820 -9.65 -23.77 -20.90
N GLN A 821 -8.90 -23.06 -21.75
CA GLN A 821 -7.78 -23.64 -22.51
C GLN A 821 -6.62 -24.07 -21.62
N LEU A 822 -6.33 -23.32 -20.56
CA LEU A 822 -5.31 -23.73 -19.58
C LEU A 822 -5.77 -24.85 -18.66
N THR A 823 -7.04 -24.85 -18.27
CA THR A 823 -7.64 -25.97 -17.53
C THR A 823 -7.54 -27.24 -18.36
N LYS A 824 -7.82 -27.16 -19.68
CA LYS A 824 -7.63 -28.26 -20.61
C LYS A 824 -6.18 -28.72 -20.67
N LEU A 825 -5.21 -27.81 -20.78
CA LEU A 825 -3.80 -28.15 -20.89
C LEU A 825 -3.19 -28.70 -19.59
N LEU A 826 -3.49 -28.10 -18.44
CA LEU A 826 -2.84 -28.38 -17.15
C LEU A 826 -3.57 -29.43 -16.31
N ILE A 827 -4.87 -29.61 -16.51
CA ILE A 827 -5.70 -30.49 -15.67
C ILE A 827 -6.34 -31.57 -16.53
N THR A 828 -7.10 -31.19 -17.56
CA THR A 828 -7.90 -32.15 -18.34
C THR A 828 -7.05 -33.09 -19.17
N ASN A 829 -6.01 -32.61 -19.87
CA ASN A 829 -5.14 -33.45 -20.69
C ASN A 829 -4.28 -34.42 -19.85
N PRO A 830 -3.67 -34.00 -18.72
CA PRO A 830 -3.00 -34.94 -17.80
C PRO A 830 -3.97 -35.94 -17.16
N GLN A 831 -5.19 -35.53 -16.79
CA GLN A 831 -6.21 -36.46 -16.28
C GLN A 831 -6.65 -37.47 -17.33
N LYS A 832 -6.93 -37.03 -18.56
CA LYS A 832 -7.25 -37.89 -19.69
C LYS A 832 -6.12 -38.85 -20.01
N ALA A 833 -4.87 -38.38 -20.00
CA ALA A 833 -3.69 -39.22 -20.17
C ALA A 833 -3.57 -40.28 -19.05
N LEU A 834 -3.85 -39.93 -17.80
CA LEU A 834 -3.87 -40.86 -16.66
C LEU A 834 -5.05 -41.86 -16.72
N GLN A 835 -6.14 -41.48 -17.38
CA GLN A 835 -7.33 -42.31 -17.60
C GLN A 835 -7.28 -43.12 -18.91
N GLY A 836 -6.22 -42.96 -19.72
CA GLY A 836 -6.06 -43.66 -21.01
C GLY A 836 -6.92 -43.11 -22.15
N GLU A 837 -7.49 -41.91 -22.01
CA GLU A 837 -8.28 -41.24 -23.05
C GLU A 837 -7.41 -40.44 -24.03
N GLU A 838 -7.88 -40.26 -25.28
CA GLU A 838 -7.20 -39.41 -26.27
C GLU A 838 -7.11 -37.94 -25.79
N THR A 839 -5.91 -37.37 -25.91
CA THR A 839 -5.61 -36.00 -25.44
C THR A 839 -5.45 -35.03 -26.61
N SER A 840 -5.91 -33.80 -26.44
CA SER A 840 -5.71 -32.70 -27.40
C SER A 840 -4.46 -31.87 -27.10
N PHE A 841 -3.46 -32.47 -26.44
CA PHE A 841 -2.32 -31.77 -25.86
C PHE A 841 -1.58 -30.88 -26.86
N GLY A 842 -1.33 -31.36 -28.08
CA GLY A 842 -0.63 -30.58 -29.12
C GLY A 842 -1.40 -29.34 -29.57
N ALA A 843 -2.72 -29.46 -29.81
CA ALA A 843 -3.55 -28.35 -30.23
C ALA A 843 -3.77 -27.31 -29.12
N ASP A 844 -3.93 -27.77 -27.88
CA ASP A 844 -4.09 -26.90 -26.70
C ASP A 844 -2.76 -26.22 -26.32
N ALA A 845 -1.63 -26.90 -26.48
CA ALA A 845 -0.29 -26.34 -26.26
C ALA A 845 0.02 -25.25 -27.29
N LEU A 846 -0.29 -25.45 -28.57
CA LEU A 846 -0.09 -24.45 -29.64
C LEU A 846 -0.97 -23.19 -29.45
N LYS A 847 -2.25 -23.37 -29.08
CA LYS A 847 -3.15 -22.24 -28.76
C LYS A 847 -2.69 -21.48 -27.51
N THR A 848 -2.23 -22.20 -26.49
CA THR A 848 -1.69 -21.61 -25.27
C THR A 848 -0.39 -20.85 -25.56
N ALA A 849 0.53 -21.44 -26.33
CA ALA A 849 1.78 -20.82 -26.77
C ALA A 849 1.54 -19.48 -27.50
N ARG A 850 0.55 -19.41 -28.41
CA ARG A 850 0.13 -18.17 -29.09
C ARG A 850 -0.30 -17.08 -28.11
N MET A 851 -0.98 -17.45 -27.03
CA MET A 851 -1.48 -16.49 -26.03
C MET A 851 -0.42 -16.03 -25.02
N ILE A 852 0.63 -16.83 -24.80
CA ILE A 852 1.69 -16.52 -23.83
C ILE A 852 3.01 -16.09 -24.45
N THR A 853 3.12 -16.02 -25.79
CA THR A 853 4.35 -15.64 -26.49
C THR A 853 4.76 -14.23 -26.04
N PRO A 854 5.85 -14.08 -25.28
CA PRO A 854 6.23 -12.78 -24.74
C PRO A 854 6.61 -11.82 -25.86
N PHE A 855 6.37 -10.53 -25.66
CA PHE A 855 6.68 -9.44 -26.60
C PHE A 855 5.92 -9.44 -27.94
N ALA A 856 5.20 -10.52 -28.29
CA ALA A 856 4.39 -10.61 -29.50
C ALA A 856 3.27 -9.55 -29.58
N ASN A 857 2.83 -9.04 -28.43
CA ASN A 857 1.76 -8.04 -28.32
C ASN A 857 2.28 -6.61 -28.10
N LEU A 858 3.60 -6.35 -28.20
CA LEU A 858 4.12 -4.98 -28.18
C LEU A 858 3.61 -4.24 -29.42
N TRP A 859 3.01 -3.07 -29.21
CA TRP A 859 2.30 -2.34 -30.27
C TRP A 859 3.16 -2.10 -31.52
N TYR A 860 4.46 -1.84 -31.38
CA TYR A 860 5.38 -1.61 -32.50
C TYR A 860 5.91 -2.89 -33.19
N ALA A 861 5.79 -4.06 -32.56
CA ALA A 861 6.27 -5.35 -33.11
C ALA A 861 5.12 -6.29 -33.48
N LYS A 862 3.87 -5.91 -33.20
CA LYS A 862 2.67 -6.74 -33.30
C LYS A 862 2.41 -7.25 -34.72
N ALA A 863 2.48 -6.37 -35.72
CA ALA A 863 2.26 -6.75 -37.11
C ALA A 863 3.30 -7.79 -37.58
N ILE A 864 4.58 -7.50 -37.34
CA ILE A 864 5.71 -8.36 -37.72
C ILE A 864 5.59 -9.73 -37.05
N THR A 865 5.33 -9.78 -35.74
CA THR A 865 5.23 -11.05 -35.01
C THR A 865 4.03 -11.88 -35.44
N ASN A 866 2.89 -11.24 -35.69
CA ASN A 866 1.68 -11.93 -36.15
C ASN A 866 1.89 -12.55 -37.54
N HIS A 867 2.38 -11.78 -38.50
CA HIS A 867 2.47 -12.19 -39.90
C HIS A 867 3.68 -13.09 -40.19
N LEU A 868 4.84 -12.81 -39.62
CA LEU A 868 6.08 -13.57 -39.93
C LEU A 868 6.28 -14.81 -39.07
N ILE A 869 5.66 -14.88 -37.89
CA ILE A 869 5.92 -15.97 -36.92
C ILE A 869 4.62 -16.73 -36.65
N LEU A 870 3.63 -16.07 -36.07
CA LEU A 870 2.45 -16.78 -35.53
C LEU A 870 1.54 -17.35 -36.62
N GLN A 871 1.35 -16.65 -37.73
CA GLN A 871 0.54 -17.14 -38.85
C GLN A 871 1.26 -18.22 -39.66
N GLN A 872 2.58 -18.14 -39.80
CA GLN A 872 3.38 -19.17 -40.48
C GLN A 872 3.32 -20.50 -39.69
N LEU A 873 3.48 -20.44 -38.38
CA LEU A 873 3.35 -21.62 -37.51
C LEU A 873 1.95 -22.24 -37.56
N GLN A 874 0.90 -21.42 -37.74
CA GLN A 874 -0.48 -21.90 -37.83
C GLN A 874 -0.81 -22.50 -39.19
N GLU A 875 -0.25 -21.96 -40.26
CA GLU A 875 -0.34 -22.55 -41.59
C GLU A 875 0.34 -23.93 -41.63
N ILE A 876 1.50 -24.05 -40.98
CA ILE A 876 2.22 -25.32 -40.81
C ILE A 876 1.39 -26.31 -39.97
N ALA A 877 0.76 -25.85 -38.88
CA ALA A 877 -0.03 -26.70 -37.99
C ALA A 877 -1.43 -27.06 -38.55
N ASN A 878 -2.01 -26.20 -39.39
CA ASN A 878 -3.32 -26.36 -39.98
C ASN A 878 -3.36 -25.72 -41.39
N PRO A 879 -3.06 -26.48 -42.44
CA PRO A 879 -3.04 -25.96 -43.81
C PRO A 879 -4.36 -25.29 -44.23
N GLY A 880 -4.25 -24.16 -44.93
CA GLY A 880 -5.33 -23.27 -45.34
C GLY A 880 -5.88 -22.38 -44.21
N TYR A 881 -5.17 -22.23 -43.09
CA TYR A 881 -5.62 -21.40 -41.97
C TYR A 881 -5.66 -19.92 -42.37
N ASN A 882 -4.60 -19.42 -43.00
CA ASN A 882 -4.49 -18.00 -43.36
C ASN A 882 -5.55 -17.60 -44.40
N ASP A 883 -5.85 -18.47 -45.36
CA ASP A 883 -6.91 -18.25 -46.35
C ASP A 883 -8.30 -18.17 -45.70
N ARG A 884 -8.60 -19.07 -44.76
CA ARG A 884 -9.87 -19.05 -44.02
C ARG A 884 -10.02 -17.79 -43.16
N VAL A 885 -8.93 -17.32 -42.56
CA VAL A 885 -8.93 -16.08 -41.76
C VAL A 885 -9.17 -14.87 -42.66
N ARG A 886 -8.50 -14.80 -43.83
CA ARG A 886 -8.69 -13.72 -44.82
C ARG A 886 -10.13 -13.70 -45.33
N ASP A 887 -10.66 -14.84 -45.73
CA ASP A 887 -12.01 -14.97 -46.28
C ASP A 887 -13.07 -14.59 -45.24
N ARG A 888 -12.89 -15.00 -43.98
CA ARG A 888 -13.80 -14.61 -42.89
C ARG A 888 -13.75 -13.10 -42.62
N ALA A 889 -12.55 -12.52 -42.55
CA ALA A 889 -12.39 -11.09 -42.27
C ALA A 889 -13.05 -10.22 -43.35
N GLN A 890 -12.98 -10.63 -44.62
CA GLN A 890 -13.66 -9.93 -45.71
C GLN A 890 -15.18 -10.16 -45.70
N ARG A 891 -15.65 -11.42 -45.52
CA ARG A 891 -17.08 -11.75 -45.59
C ARG A 891 -17.89 -11.25 -44.39
N GLU A 892 -17.36 -11.38 -43.18
CA GLU A 892 -18.10 -11.05 -41.95
C GLU A 892 -17.91 -9.60 -41.50
N PHE A 893 -16.72 -9.02 -41.75
CA PHE A 893 -16.35 -7.71 -41.19
C PHE A 893 -15.96 -6.67 -42.24
N ASN A 894 -16.08 -6.99 -43.53
CA ASN A 894 -15.64 -6.15 -44.67
C ASN A 894 -14.25 -5.51 -44.43
N THR A 895 -13.37 -6.24 -43.75
CA THR A 895 -12.07 -5.74 -43.35
C THR A 895 -11.07 -6.00 -44.47
N THR A 896 -10.39 -4.94 -44.91
CA THR A 896 -9.29 -5.04 -45.87
C THR A 896 -7.96 -4.86 -45.17
N SER A 897 -6.93 -5.52 -45.70
CA SER A 897 -5.60 -5.55 -45.11
C SER A 897 -4.57 -4.97 -46.04
N TRP A 898 -3.66 -4.15 -45.50
CA TRP A 898 -2.47 -3.68 -46.20
C TRP A 898 -1.31 -4.67 -46.04
N TRP A 899 -1.37 -5.51 -45.01
CA TRP A 899 -0.54 -6.70 -44.82
C TRP A 899 -1.46 -7.92 -44.65
N GLU A 900 -1.55 -8.74 -45.71
CA GLU A 900 -2.43 -9.90 -45.73
C GLU A 900 -1.91 -11.05 -44.84
N PRO A 901 -2.82 -11.83 -44.21
CA PRO A 901 -2.42 -13.01 -43.44
C PRO A 901 -1.60 -14.01 -44.28
N GLY A 902 -0.46 -14.45 -43.76
CA GLY A 902 0.43 -15.42 -44.41
C GLY A 902 1.50 -14.79 -45.32
N GLU A 903 1.43 -13.49 -45.59
CA GLU A 903 2.43 -12.80 -46.41
C GLU A 903 3.68 -12.40 -45.60
N THR A 904 4.85 -12.55 -46.20
CA THR A 904 6.13 -12.19 -45.58
C THR A 904 6.48 -10.70 -45.69
N SER A 905 5.72 -9.94 -46.48
CA SER A 905 5.87 -8.49 -46.61
C SER A 905 4.54 -7.83 -46.98
N PRO A 906 4.33 -6.54 -46.62
CA PRO A 906 3.12 -5.83 -46.99
C PRO A 906 3.08 -5.56 -48.50
N ARG A 907 1.92 -5.81 -49.12
CA ARG A 907 1.72 -5.59 -50.56
C ARG A 907 1.46 -4.13 -50.91
N ARG A 908 0.99 -3.34 -49.95
CA ARG A 908 0.69 -1.90 -50.09
C ARG A 908 0.76 -1.17 -48.76
N ALA A 909 0.76 0.16 -48.81
CA ALA A 909 0.55 1.00 -47.64
C ALA A 909 -0.92 0.92 -47.15
N PRO A 910 -1.18 1.25 -45.86
CA PRO A 910 -2.55 1.38 -45.35
C PRO A 910 -3.36 2.40 -46.14
N ASP A 911 -4.60 2.04 -46.48
CA ASP A 911 -5.52 2.93 -47.18
C ASP A 911 -6.24 3.83 -46.18
N LEU A 912 -5.73 5.05 -46.00
CA LEU A 912 -6.29 6.01 -45.05
C LEU A 912 -7.65 6.60 -45.51
N GLY A 913 -8.00 6.48 -46.79
CA GLY A 913 -9.29 6.94 -47.32
C GLY A 913 -10.47 6.17 -46.70
N LYS A 914 -10.25 4.92 -46.33
CA LYS A 914 -11.26 4.10 -45.65
C LYS A 914 -11.71 4.66 -44.31
N ALA A 915 -10.86 5.40 -43.61
CA ALA A 915 -11.22 6.03 -42.36
C ALA A 915 -12.39 7.02 -42.50
N VAL A 916 -12.56 7.58 -43.71
CA VAL A 916 -13.61 8.54 -44.07
C VAL A 916 -14.64 7.97 -45.06
N GLY A 917 -14.70 6.64 -45.20
CA GLY A 917 -15.72 5.95 -45.99
C GLY A 917 -15.48 5.92 -47.51
N GLN A 918 -14.24 6.13 -47.95
CA GLN A 918 -13.84 6.06 -49.36
C GLN A 918 -13.51 4.65 -49.82
#